data_AF-A0A955ZH52-F1
#
_entry.id   AF-A0A955ZH52-F1
#
_cell.length_a   1.000
_cell.length_b   1.000
_cell.length_c   1.000
_cell.angle_alpha   90.00
_cell.angle_beta   90.00
_cell.angle_gamma   90.00
#
_symmetry.space_group_name_H-M   'P 1'
#
loop_
_entity.id
_entity.type
_entity.pdbx_description
1 polymer ?
#
loop_
_entity_poly.entity_id
_entity_poly.type
_entity_poly.pdbx_seq_one_letter_code
_entity_poly.pdbx_strand_id
1 'polypeptide(L)'
;MKNSILAMGAAAVLIGGSMTASCGGDDGGGSTVGGSGGGGGSDASTGGTSGSGASSGTGGGIVTDGATDSGCQNGQACGDGGVCAGGVCCDATLACGATCCAGGQVCAFGKCATPTTTCVDSEDCAAGEYCELSLGQEVTADAGDAGSCVGGATPKTGKCLPKPPTCPTGQPPGDPPTCLTACSYKPPATAFSPTVKYSWGGQTSSPYATDVMMTPIVVQLDDDDCDGKITDRDIPEIVFSTFSGGSYETGGSLHAISVVNGGVVDKWSLDGVLNPTKHIAGGNIDGQPGNEVVGCGLDGKAHAVTGDGQPLWASAVMPCFMPSIADLDQDGSVEVIVEGGILDGATGALKHGFSTPLASSFVVSDVDGDGKLDVVTGSQGFDASGQMFVDTGLANTSQFPNDSDWKSPWPAIADFDNDGKPEIVVMHNLNHALSVWRYDATQSAKFSLVRAPVDINGTIPPSACASGTWGNTHGGGPPTIADFNGDGTPDVALAGGVGYVVFDGKKLVDPAVAGVDTILWLKQTTDCSSASTGSTVFDFNGDGTAEVVYSDEQKLRIYDGPTGNVLFETCNTTATLIENPVVADVDNDGHADVVAVSNAYAHACADDSSRQSGVRIFGDTAGNWVRTRRVWNEHAYHVTNVGEDGAIPSVEAANYTSTGLNNFRQNKQPGSEFAAPDAIVSLSPQCAGAYGLVATVTNIGEAALPAGVVVGFYEYPSTQLGTGATSKPLYSLESEKVFLPLASAPTGTAFARVDDTTTPHPEWTECRTDNNESKAVDASCSVPR
;
A
#
# COMPACT_ATOMS: atom_id res chain seq x y z
N MET A 1 7.82 46.91 -24.78
CA MET A 1 7.22 48.09 -25.44
C MET A 1 5.86 48.36 -24.80
N LYS A 2 5.51 49.65 -24.66
CA LYS A 2 4.44 50.21 -23.82
C LYS A 2 2.99 49.96 -24.32
N ASN A 3 2.08 49.94 -23.34
CA ASN A 3 0.68 50.40 -23.31
C ASN A 3 -0.41 49.62 -24.08
N SER A 4 -1.49 49.20 -23.40
CA SER A 4 -2.69 50.05 -23.16
C SER A 4 -3.81 49.33 -22.40
N ILE A 5 -4.56 50.13 -21.66
CA ILE A 5 -5.73 49.90 -20.81
C ILE A 5 -7.01 49.62 -21.63
N LEU A 6 -7.96 48.83 -21.10
CA LEU A 6 -9.39 49.19 -21.08
C LEU A 6 -10.19 48.38 -20.04
N ALA A 7 -10.97 49.10 -19.23
CA ALA A 7 -11.92 48.59 -18.25
C ALA A 7 -13.33 48.49 -18.84
N MET A 8 -14.17 47.59 -18.31
CA MET A 8 -15.63 47.76 -18.24
C MET A 8 -16.23 46.81 -17.21
N GLY A 9 -16.98 47.37 -16.25
CA GLY A 9 -17.67 46.64 -15.20
C GLY A 9 -19.08 46.21 -15.58
N ALA A 10 -19.67 45.33 -14.77
CA ALA A 10 -21.11 45.10 -14.70
C ALA A 10 -21.52 44.75 -13.27
N ALA A 11 -22.75 45.16 -12.94
CA ALA A 11 -23.23 45.46 -11.60
C ALA A 11 -23.84 44.27 -10.84
N ALA A 12 -23.81 44.41 -9.51
CA ALA A 12 -24.44 43.54 -8.53
C ALA A 12 -25.99 43.59 -8.59
N VAL A 13 -26.62 42.43 -8.35
CA VAL A 13 -28.04 42.31 -8.02
C VAL A 13 -28.15 41.65 -6.64
N LEU A 14 -28.72 42.39 -5.70
CA LEU A 14 -29.18 41.94 -4.38
C LEU A 14 -30.58 41.33 -4.51
N ILE A 15 -30.79 40.11 -4.01
CA ILE A 15 -32.11 39.66 -3.52
C ILE A 15 -31.88 38.90 -2.21
N GLY A 16 -32.39 39.48 -1.12
CA GLY A 16 -32.43 38.86 0.21
C GLY A 16 -33.65 37.96 0.36
N GLY A 17 -33.48 36.92 1.19
CA GLY A 17 -34.55 36.01 1.60
C GLY A 17 -34.12 35.23 2.83
N SER A 18 -34.26 35.84 4.00
CA SER A 18 -34.10 35.20 5.32
C SER A 18 -35.39 34.49 5.72
N MET A 19 -35.31 33.21 6.07
CA MET A 19 -36.35 32.48 6.80
C MET A 19 -35.69 31.69 7.92
N THR A 20 -35.98 32.13 9.15
CA THR A 20 -35.68 31.47 10.42
C THR A 20 -36.70 30.35 10.71
N ALA A 21 -36.25 29.21 11.24
CA ALA A 21 -37.09 28.38 12.09
C ALA A 21 -36.21 27.65 13.12
N SER A 22 -36.39 28.04 14.38
CA SER A 22 -35.81 27.44 15.58
C SER A 22 -36.96 26.95 16.45
N CYS A 23 -36.92 25.68 16.85
CA CYS A 23 -37.59 25.09 18.02
C CYS A 23 -36.61 23.99 18.50
N GLY A 24 -36.12 23.90 19.74
CA GLY A 24 -36.66 24.32 21.03
C GLY A 24 -37.40 23.13 21.67
N GLY A 25 -36.76 22.42 22.61
CA GLY A 25 -37.37 21.35 23.40
C GLY A 25 -36.40 20.68 24.38
N ASP A 26 -36.42 21.16 25.62
CA ASP A 26 -35.70 20.66 26.80
C ASP A 26 -36.32 19.38 27.43
N ASP A 27 -35.54 18.82 28.36
CA ASP A 27 -35.90 18.08 29.59
C ASP A 27 -36.10 16.56 29.58
N GLY A 28 -35.30 15.88 30.41
CA GLY A 28 -35.83 14.81 31.27
C GLY A 28 -34.90 13.67 31.72
N GLY A 29 -34.22 13.86 32.86
CA GLY A 29 -34.28 12.89 33.97
C GLY A 29 -33.23 11.76 34.07
N GLY A 30 -32.36 11.85 35.10
CA GLY A 30 -31.43 10.78 35.51
C GLY A 30 -31.98 9.80 36.56
N SER A 31 -31.11 8.85 36.99
CA SER A 31 -31.01 8.18 38.31
C SER A 31 -30.19 6.88 38.14
N THR A 32 -28.91 6.81 38.54
CA THR A 32 -28.31 6.37 39.83
C THR A 32 -28.45 4.89 40.26
N VAL A 33 -27.28 4.23 40.34
CA VAL A 33 -26.71 3.42 41.46
C VAL A 33 -27.16 1.96 41.68
N GLY A 34 -26.22 1.02 41.47
CA GLY A 34 -25.53 0.27 42.55
C GLY A 34 -26.00 -1.14 42.95
N GLY A 35 -25.11 -2.12 42.78
CA GLY A 35 -24.50 -2.82 43.93
C GLY A 35 -24.94 -4.23 44.34
N SER A 36 -24.13 -5.22 43.91
CA SER A 36 -23.51 -6.30 44.70
C SER A 36 -24.29 -7.54 45.23
N GLY A 37 -23.61 -8.69 45.09
CA GLY A 37 -23.79 -9.96 45.81
C GLY A 37 -23.64 -11.15 44.85
N GLY A 38 -22.71 -12.10 44.95
CA GLY A 38 -21.77 -12.49 46.00
C GLY A 38 -21.79 -14.03 46.15
N GLY A 39 -20.64 -14.68 45.96
CA GLY A 39 -20.34 -16.09 46.34
C GLY A 39 -20.77 -17.16 45.32
N GLY A 40 -19.94 -18.13 44.90
CA GLY A 40 -18.74 -18.72 45.49
C GLY A 40 -19.00 -20.22 45.73
N GLY A 41 -18.21 -21.11 45.15
CA GLY A 41 -18.33 -22.56 45.41
C GLY A 41 -17.60 -23.44 44.40
N SER A 42 -16.35 -23.74 44.71
CA SER A 42 -15.36 -24.57 44.00
C SER A 42 -15.52 -26.09 44.22
N ASP A 43 -15.12 -26.83 43.18
CA ASP A 43 -14.27 -28.03 43.15
C ASP A 43 -14.66 -29.40 43.76
N ALA A 44 -14.50 -30.39 42.86
CA ALA A 44 -13.81 -31.67 43.00
C ALA A 44 -14.41 -32.76 43.93
N SER A 45 -14.21 -34.07 43.75
CA SER A 45 -13.81 -34.95 42.65
C SER A 45 -13.88 -36.39 43.22
N THR A 46 -13.82 -37.38 42.34
CA THR A 46 -13.33 -38.77 42.55
C THR A 46 -14.18 -39.81 43.31
N GLY A 47 -14.41 -40.94 42.60
CA GLY A 47 -13.85 -42.24 43.00
C GLY A 47 -14.79 -43.26 43.63
N GLY A 48 -14.99 -44.41 42.97
CA GLY A 48 -15.65 -45.56 43.60
C GLY A 48 -15.87 -46.76 42.68
N THR A 49 -14.97 -47.73 42.78
CA THR A 49 -14.79 -48.97 42.01
C THR A 49 -15.77 -50.12 42.34
N SER A 50 -16.03 -50.94 41.31
CA SER A 50 -16.16 -52.42 41.27
C SER A 50 -17.00 -53.18 42.31
N GLY A 51 -17.97 -53.96 41.80
CA GLY A 51 -18.61 -55.06 42.52
C GLY A 51 -19.10 -56.14 41.56
N SER A 52 -18.32 -57.21 41.42
CA SER A 52 -18.61 -58.44 40.69
C SER A 52 -19.64 -59.31 41.42
N GLY A 53 -20.61 -59.86 40.69
CA GLY A 53 -21.54 -60.88 41.19
C GLY A 53 -22.08 -61.74 40.05
N ALA A 54 -21.53 -62.94 39.89
CA ALA A 54 -22.02 -63.96 38.98
C ALA A 54 -23.19 -64.74 39.63
N SER A 55 -24.27 -64.98 38.89
CA SER A 55 -25.08 -66.19 39.09
C SER A 55 -25.83 -66.59 37.82
N SER A 56 -25.78 -67.87 37.55
CA SER A 56 -26.25 -68.65 36.40
C SER A 56 -27.77 -68.73 36.25
N GLY A 57 -28.26 -68.67 35.02
CA GLY A 57 -29.61 -69.08 34.64
C GLY A 57 -29.69 -69.41 33.14
N THR A 58 -29.65 -70.69 32.80
CA THR A 58 -29.90 -71.23 31.45
C THR A 58 -31.39 -71.17 31.10
N GLY A 59 -31.72 -70.58 29.95
CA GLY A 59 -33.04 -70.68 29.31
C GLY A 59 -32.97 -70.12 27.90
N GLY A 60 -33.05 -70.98 26.89
CA GLY A 60 -32.89 -70.63 25.49
C GLY A 60 -34.05 -69.82 24.92
N GLY A 61 -33.71 -68.87 24.04
CA GLY A 61 -34.62 -68.12 23.19
C GLY A 61 -33.85 -67.56 22.00
N ILE A 62 -34.20 -68.02 20.81
CA ILE A 62 -33.75 -67.51 19.51
C ILE A 62 -34.21 -66.06 19.33
N VAL A 63 -33.40 -65.24 18.66
CA VAL A 63 -33.69 -64.03 17.84
C VAL A 63 -32.73 -62.85 18.17
N THR A 64 -32.10 -62.38 17.08
CA THR A 64 -31.36 -61.13 16.80
C THR A 64 -30.01 -60.88 17.49
N ASP A 65 -28.97 -60.96 16.66
CA ASP A 65 -27.67 -60.31 16.81
C ASP A 65 -27.86 -58.81 17.05
N GLY A 66 -27.69 -58.39 18.30
CA GLY A 66 -27.68 -57.00 18.72
C GLY A 66 -26.23 -56.51 18.72
N ALA A 67 -25.86 -55.79 17.67
CA ALA A 67 -24.71 -54.92 17.65
C ALA A 67 -24.75 -53.98 18.86
N THR A 68 -23.71 -54.02 19.69
CA THR A 68 -23.43 -52.95 20.66
C THR A 68 -21.98 -52.51 20.44
N ASP A 69 -21.81 -51.21 20.25
CA ASP A 69 -20.60 -50.45 19.93
C ASP A 69 -20.01 -50.58 18.52
N SER A 70 -20.76 -50.16 17.51
CA SER A 70 -20.19 -49.66 16.25
C SER A 70 -20.32 -48.14 16.19
N GLY A 71 -19.49 -47.42 16.96
CA GLY A 71 -19.17 -46.04 16.58
C GLY A 71 -18.54 -46.08 15.18
N CYS A 72 -19.01 -45.22 14.28
CA CYS A 72 -18.43 -45.10 12.95
C CYS A 72 -16.96 -44.59 13.06
N GLN A 73 -16.13 -44.82 12.05
CA GLN A 73 -14.77 -44.26 12.03
C GLN A 73 -14.80 -42.82 11.49
N ASN A 74 -14.12 -41.90 12.18
CA ASN A 74 -14.08 -40.49 11.79
C ASN A 74 -13.74 -40.32 10.30
N GLY A 75 -14.49 -39.46 9.61
CA GLY A 75 -14.32 -39.20 8.19
C GLY A 75 -14.97 -40.23 7.25
N GLN A 76 -15.53 -41.32 7.77
CA GLN A 76 -16.30 -42.25 6.93
C GLN A 76 -17.74 -41.78 6.73
N ALA A 77 -18.24 -41.99 5.52
CA ALA A 77 -19.63 -41.77 5.20
C ALA A 77 -20.52 -42.66 6.06
N CYS A 78 -21.57 -42.07 6.59
CA CYS A 78 -22.68 -42.78 7.19
C CYS A 78 -23.73 -43.09 6.14
N GLY A 79 -24.49 -44.17 6.33
CA GLY A 79 -25.55 -44.59 5.41
C GLY A 79 -26.73 -43.61 5.25
N ASP A 80 -26.76 -42.49 5.99
CA ASP A 80 -27.78 -41.43 5.96
C ASP A 80 -27.29 -40.14 5.28
N GLY A 81 -26.11 -40.14 4.65
CA GLY A 81 -25.53 -38.96 3.99
C GLY A 81 -24.70 -38.07 4.91
N GLY A 82 -24.55 -38.44 6.20
CA GLY A 82 -23.63 -37.79 7.12
C GLY A 82 -22.19 -38.30 7.03
N VAL A 83 -21.28 -37.64 7.75
CA VAL A 83 -19.90 -38.05 7.97
C VAL A 83 -19.71 -38.36 9.44
N CYS A 84 -19.02 -39.45 9.75
CA CYS A 84 -18.73 -39.76 11.13
C CYS A 84 -17.79 -38.73 11.77
N ALA A 85 -18.20 -38.18 12.92
CA ALA A 85 -17.38 -37.30 13.73
C ALA A 85 -17.56 -37.67 15.22
N GLY A 86 -16.50 -38.15 15.84
CA GLY A 86 -16.50 -38.56 17.25
C GLY A 86 -17.27 -39.85 17.53
N GLY A 87 -17.34 -40.75 16.53
CA GLY A 87 -18.11 -42.01 16.64
C GLY A 87 -19.62 -41.84 16.47
N VAL A 88 -20.09 -40.62 16.19
CA VAL A 88 -21.49 -40.30 15.89
C VAL A 88 -21.60 -39.89 14.44
N CYS A 89 -22.72 -40.23 13.81
CA CYS A 89 -22.97 -39.72 12.47
C CYS A 89 -23.38 -38.25 12.52
N CYS A 90 -22.60 -37.39 11.88
CA CYS A 90 -22.80 -35.95 11.82
C CYS A 90 -23.29 -35.56 10.43
N ASP A 91 -24.13 -34.53 10.32
CA ASP A 91 -24.38 -33.90 9.02
C ASP A 91 -23.03 -33.50 8.39
N ALA A 92 -22.83 -33.79 7.11
CA ALA A 92 -21.56 -33.52 6.43
C ALA A 92 -21.17 -32.04 6.49
N THR A 93 -22.14 -31.13 6.58
CA THR A 93 -21.93 -29.68 6.70
C THR A 93 -21.54 -29.24 8.12
N LEU A 94 -21.79 -30.08 9.14
CA LEU A 94 -21.48 -29.83 10.55
C LEU A 94 -20.29 -30.65 11.06
N ALA A 95 -19.79 -31.60 10.27
CA ALA A 95 -18.65 -32.42 10.65
C ALA A 95 -17.36 -31.59 10.66
N CYS A 96 -16.65 -31.61 11.80
CA CYS A 96 -15.42 -30.86 12.01
C CYS A 96 -14.36 -31.73 12.68
N GLY A 97 -13.63 -32.49 11.85
CA GLY A 97 -12.70 -33.51 12.33
C GLY A 97 -13.42 -34.58 13.17
N ALA A 98 -13.03 -34.71 14.45
CA ALA A 98 -13.64 -35.63 15.40
C ALA A 98 -14.87 -35.03 16.13
N THR A 99 -15.32 -33.83 15.74
CA THR A 99 -16.40 -33.10 16.43
C THR A 99 -17.55 -32.89 15.48
N CYS A 100 -18.78 -33.12 15.94
CA CYS A 100 -19.98 -32.68 15.23
C CYS A 100 -20.41 -31.31 15.79
N CYS A 101 -20.41 -30.28 14.95
CA CYS A 101 -20.73 -28.92 15.36
C CYS A 101 -22.22 -28.78 15.73
N ALA A 102 -22.52 -27.88 16.67
CA ALA A 102 -23.90 -27.61 17.06
C ALA A 102 -24.62 -26.81 15.96
N GLY A 103 -25.96 -26.84 15.96
CA GLY A 103 -26.75 -26.06 15.01
C GLY A 103 -26.41 -24.57 15.06
N GLY A 104 -26.15 -23.98 13.90
CA GLY A 104 -25.71 -22.58 13.76
C GLY A 104 -24.19 -22.38 13.83
N GLN A 105 -23.40 -23.44 14.05
CA GLN A 105 -21.95 -23.42 13.93
C GLN A 105 -21.51 -23.99 12.58
N VAL A 106 -20.31 -23.60 12.16
CA VAL A 106 -19.63 -24.07 10.95
C VAL A 106 -18.26 -24.63 11.33
N CYS A 107 -17.74 -25.57 10.55
CA CYS A 107 -16.36 -26.01 10.73
C CYS A 107 -15.40 -25.02 10.07
N ALA A 108 -14.58 -24.35 10.87
CA ALA A 108 -13.51 -23.47 10.40
C ALA A 108 -12.18 -24.00 10.95
N PHE A 109 -11.29 -24.45 10.06
CA PHE A 109 -9.95 -24.94 10.41
C PHE A 109 -9.94 -25.98 11.55
N GLY A 110 -10.83 -26.99 11.43
CA GLY A 110 -10.93 -28.08 12.40
C GLY A 110 -11.55 -27.71 13.75
N LYS A 111 -12.14 -26.52 13.88
CA LYS A 111 -12.91 -26.10 15.06
C LYS A 111 -14.31 -25.63 14.68
N CYS A 112 -15.29 -25.96 15.53
CA CYS A 112 -16.63 -25.42 15.40
C CYS A 112 -16.64 -23.94 15.80
N ALA A 113 -16.97 -23.08 14.87
CA ALA A 113 -17.08 -21.64 15.05
C ALA A 113 -18.52 -21.17 14.83
N THR A 114 -18.95 -20.17 15.59
CA THR A 114 -20.24 -19.53 15.36
C THR A 114 -20.02 -18.32 14.46
N PRO A 115 -20.61 -18.28 13.24
CA PRO A 115 -20.53 -17.11 12.38
C PRO A 115 -21.12 -15.88 13.07
N THR A 116 -20.46 -14.72 12.97
CA THR A 116 -20.87 -13.49 13.66
C THR A 116 -21.45 -12.46 12.69
N THR A 117 -20.74 -11.35 12.47
CA THR A 117 -21.16 -10.19 11.67
C THR A 117 -21.20 -10.56 10.19
N THR A 118 -22.15 -9.97 9.44
CA THR A 118 -22.09 -10.01 7.97
C THR A 118 -20.92 -9.15 7.52
N CYS A 119 -20.14 -9.65 6.57
CA CYS A 119 -18.99 -8.96 6.02
C CYS A 119 -19.00 -9.03 4.49
N VAL A 120 -18.33 -8.11 3.82
CA VAL A 120 -17.98 -8.19 2.39
C VAL A 120 -16.47 -8.38 2.19
N ASP A 121 -15.69 -8.03 3.20
CA ASP A 121 -14.24 -8.21 3.31
C ASP A 121 -13.84 -8.52 4.76
N SER A 122 -12.54 -8.77 5.00
CA SER A 122 -12.05 -9.07 6.36
C SER A 122 -11.90 -7.86 7.29
N GLU A 123 -12.01 -6.63 6.79
CA GLU A 123 -11.98 -5.38 7.57
C GLU A 123 -13.31 -5.13 8.30
N ASP A 124 -14.43 -5.66 7.78
CA ASP A 124 -15.71 -5.71 8.50
C ASP A 124 -15.67 -6.56 9.77
N CYS A 125 -14.62 -7.38 9.93
CA CYS A 125 -14.48 -8.33 11.00
C CYS A 125 -13.61 -7.78 12.14
N ALA A 126 -13.89 -8.22 13.37
CA ALA A 126 -13.09 -7.80 14.51
C ALA A 126 -11.63 -8.28 14.38
N ALA A 127 -10.71 -7.59 15.05
CA ALA A 127 -9.30 -8.01 15.08
C ALA A 127 -9.19 -9.49 15.52
N GLY A 128 -8.51 -10.30 14.69
CA GLY A 128 -8.39 -11.75 14.89
C GLY A 128 -9.52 -12.58 14.27
N GLU A 129 -10.43 -11.97 13.50
CA GLU A 129 -11.43 -12.63 12.66
C GLU A 129 -11.13 -12.40 11.16
N TYR A 130 -11.73 -13.20 10.29
CA TYR A 130 -11.68 -13.07 8.83
C TYR A 130 -13.08 -13.25 8.23
N CYS A 131 -13.29 -12.72 7.02
CA CYS A 131 -14.57 -12.86 6.34
C CYS A 131 -14.65 -14.15 5.51
N GLU A 132 -15.53 -15.06 5.91
CA GLU A 132 -15.83 -16.26 5.13
C GLU A 132 -16.97 -15.98 4.16
N LEU A 133 -16.61 -15.60 2.93
CA LEU A 133 -17.54 -15.25 1.86
C LEU A 133 -18.42 -16.43 1.41
N SER A 134 -18.02 -17.68 1.68
CA SER A 134 -18.86 -18.84 1.34
C SER A 134 -20.10 -18.99 2.22
N LEU A 135 -20.22 -18.21 3.31
CA LEU A 135 -21.34 -18.25 4.25
C LEU A 135 -22.43 -17.19 4.01
N GLY A 136 -22.22 -16.23 3.12
CA GLY A 136 -23.24 -15.23 2.82
C GLY A 136 -23.95 -15.46 1.49
N GLN A 137 -24.59 -14.41 0.99
CA GLN A 137 -25.43 -14.45 -0.21
C GLN A 137 -24.94 -13.42 -1.23
N GLU A 138 -25.24 -13.68 -2.51
CA GLU A 138 -25.08 -12.66 -3.55
C GLU A 138 -26.01 -11.49 -3.23
N VAL A 139 -25.42 -10.30 -3.12
CA VAL A 139 -26.18 -9.08 -2.90
C VAL A 139 -26.67 -8.61 -4.26
N THR A 140 -27.97 -8.54 -4.49
CA THR A 140 -28.46 -7.73 -5.60
C THR A 140 -28.15 -6.29 -5.24
N ALA A 141 -27.17 -5.67 -5.90
CA ALA A 141 -26.80 -4.28 -5.66
C ALA A 141 -28.06 -3.41 -5.57
N ASP A 142 -28.31 -2.83 -4.40
CA ASP A 142 -29.36 -1.82 -4.27
C ASP A 142 -28.91 -0.63 -5.11
N ALA A 143 -29.74 -0.23 -6.08
CA ALA A 143 -29.48 0.80 -7.07
C ALA A 143 -29.39 2.24 -6.50
N GLY A 144 -28.98 2.38 -5.23
CA GLY A 144 -28.89 3.64 -4.49
C GLY A 144 -27.53 4.32 -4.60
N ASP A 145 -26.46 3.58 -4.91
CA ASP A 145 -25.09 4.11 -5.02
C ASP A 145 -24.37 3.63 -6.29
N ALA A 146 -25.12 3.52 -7.39
CA ALA A 146 -24.63 3.05 -8.68
C ALA A 146 -23.67 4.04 -9.40
N GLY A 147 -23.04 4.95 -8.64
CA GLY A 147 -22.08 5.93 -9.12
C GLY A 147 -20.62 5.61 -8.82
N SER A 148 -20.31 4.79 -7.80
CA SER A 148 -18.92 4.50 -7.38
C SER A 148 -18.34 3.19 -7.93
N CYS A 149 -19.19 2.18 -8.17
CA CYS A 149 -18.74 0.87 -8.65
C CYS A 149 -18.28 0.93 -10.12
N VAL A 150 -16.98 0.72 -10.35
CA VAL A 150 -16.38 0.76 -11.69
C VAL A 150 -16.03 -0.63 -12.23
N GLY A 151 -15.84 -1.65 -11.38
CA GLY A 151 -15.44 -3.00 -11.81
C GLY A 151 -16.57 -3.98 -12.14
N GLY A 152 -17.83 -3.63 -11.88
CA GLY A 152 -19.01 -4.39 -12.33
C GLY A 152 -19.18 -5.78 -11.72
N ALA A 153 -18.47 -6.11 -10.64
CA ALA A 153 -18.69 -7.32 -9.87
C ALA A 153 -19.92 -7.17 -8.96
N THR A 154 -20.68 -8.26 -8.78
CA THR A 154 -21.77 -8.28 -7.80
C THR A 154 -21.18 -8.70 -6.46
N PRO A 155 -21.13 -7.82 -5.43
CA PRO A 155 -20.54 -8.18 -4.15
C PRO A 155 -21.26 -9.38 -3.51
N LYS A 156 -20.47 -10.29 -2.96
CA LYS A 156 -20.97 -11.39 -2.13
C LYS A 156 -20.76 -11.01 -0.67
N THR A 157 -21.80 -11.21 0.14
CA THR A 157 -21.62 -11.16 1.58
C THR A 157 -21.04 -12.48 2.10
N GLY A 158 -20.44 -12.41 3.28
CA GLY A 158 -19.91 -13.50 4.07
C GLY A 158 -20.31 -13.40 5.54
N LYS A 159 -19.63 -14.17 6.37
CA LYS A 159 -19.72 -14.07 7.83
C LYS A 159 -18.33 -14.08 8.47
N CYS A 160 -18.15 -13.24 9.49
CA CYS A 160 -16.91 -13.22 10.26
C CYS A 160 -16.73 -14.51 11.06
N LEU A 161 -15.51 -15.06 11.00
CA LEU A 161 -15.08 -16.24 11.73
C LEU A 161 -13.70 -16.00 12.39
N PRO A 162 -13.38 -16.64 13.52
CA PRO A 162 -12.06 -16.52 14.14
C PRO A 162 -10.93 -17.00 13.22
N LYS A 163 -9.84 -16.23 13.12
CA LYS A 163 -8.62 -16.66 12.43
C LYS A 163 -8.02 -17.89 13.13
N PRO A 164 -7.45 -18.85 12.39
CA PRO A 164 -6.75 -19.97 12.98
C PRO A 164 -5.51 -19.50 13.76
N PRO A 165 -5.08 -20.23 14.81
CA PRO A 165 -3.84 -19.90 15.51
C PRO A 165 -2.63 -20.10 14.60
N THR A 166 -1.50 -19.45 14.92
CA THR A 166 -0.22 -19.77 14.28
C THR A 166 0.26 -21.15 14.71
N CYS A 167 0.84 -21.92 13.79
CA CYS A 167 1.40 -23.22 14.08
C CYS A 167 2.63 -23.10 14.99
N PRO A 168 2.86 -24.06 15.90
CA PRO A 168 4.15 -24.17 16.60
C PRO A 168 5.30 -24.26 15.61
N THR A 169 6.45 -23.65 15.95
CA THR A 169 7.63 -23.61 15.08
C THR A 169 8.03 -25.01 14.60
N GLY A 170 8.12 -25.18 13.27
CA GLY A 170 8.48 -26.45 12.63
C GLY A 170 7.35 -27.47 12.52
N GLN A 171 6.12 -27.12 12.91
CA GLN A 171 4.95 -27.99 12.73
C GLN A 171 4.11 -27.52 11.52
N PRO A 172 3.75 -28.43 10.59
CA PRO A 172 2.86 -28.06 9.48
C PRO A 172 1.42 -27.82 9.97
N PRO A 173 0.58 -27.10 9.19
CA PRO A 173 -0.83 -26.81 9.48
C PRO A 173 -1.73 -28.00 9.86
N GLY A 174 -1.34 -29.22 9.49
CA GLY A 174 -2.18 -30.40 9.54
C GLY A 174 -3.04 -30.56 8.28
N ASP A 175 -3.75 -31.69 8.19
CA ASP A 175 -4.65 -31.99 7.07
C ASP A 175 -5.96 -32.62 7.63
N PRO A 176 -7.07 -31.86 7.68
CA PRO A 176 -7.22 -30.46 7.25
C PRO A 176 -6.43 -29.47 8.14
N PRO A 177 -6.14 -28.25 7.67
CA PRO A 177 -5.39 -27.27 8.43
C PRO A 177 -6.12 -26.88 9.73
N THR A 178 -5.36 -26.75 10.81
CA THR A 178 -5.83 -26.36 12.16
C THR A 178 -5.11 -25.14 12.72
N CYS A 179 -4.07 -24.67 12.01
CA CYS A 179 -3.25 -23.51 12.30
C CYS A 179 -2.64 -22.97 10.99
N LEU A 180 -2.06 -21.77 11.03
CA LEU A 180 -1.34 -21.17 9.89
C LEU A 180 0.16 -21.12 10.14
N THR A 181 0.95 -21.44 9.12
CA THR A 181 2.40 -21.18 9.12
C THR A 181 2.69 -19.91 8.35
N ALA A 182 3.75 -19.18 8.74
CA ALA A 182 4.26 -18.10 7.90
C ALA A 182 4.52 -18.63 6.49
N CYS A 183 4.09 -17.88 5.48
CA CYS A 183 4.14 -18.30 4.09
C CYS A 183 4.91 -17.26 3.30
N SER A 184 6.20 -17.52 3.16
CA SER A 184 7.12 -16.60 2.51
C SER A 184 7.81 -17.22 1.31
N TYR A 185 7.94 -16.47 0.22
CA TYR A 185 8.78 -16.78 -0.92
C TYR A 185 9.77 -15.64 -1.15
N LYS A 186 11.07 -15.96 -1.11
CA LYS A 186 12.12 -15.01 -1.49
C LYS A 186 12.50 -15.28 -2.94
N PRO A 187 12.30 -14.32 -3.86
CA PRO A 187 12.70 -14.49 -5.24
C PRO A 187 14.18 -14.83 -5.40
N PRO A 188 14.55 -15.68 -6.37
CA PRO A 188 15.95 -15.94 -6.66
C PRO A 188 16.65 -14.67 -7.15
N ALA A 189 17.90 -14.46 -6.75
CA ALA A 189 18.73 -13.40 -7.30
C ALA A 189 19.04 -13.68 -8.78
N THR A 190 18.26 -13.08 -9.68
CA THR A 190 18.38 -13.19 -11.14
C THR A 190 18.99 -11.92 -11.74
N ALA A 191 19.14 -11.89 -13.07
CA ALA A 191 19.59 -10.69 -13.75
C ALA A 191 18.50 -9.61 -13.66
N PHE A 192 18.87 -8.43 -13.16
CA PHE A 192 17.97 -7.27 -13.09
C PHE A 192 17.63 -6.79 -14.51
N SER A 193 16.40 -7.05 -14.98
CA SER A 193 15.99 -6.79 -16.37
C SER A 193 14.57 -6.20 -16.49
N PRO A 194 14.28 -5.04 -15.86
CA PRO A 194 12.97 -4.42 -15.97
C PRO A 194 12.56 -4.15 -17.41
N THR A 195 11.26 -4.27 -17.65
CA THR A 195 10.62 -3.99 -18.94
C THR A 195 9.47 -3.01 -18.75
N VAL A 196 9.12 -2.26 -19.80
CA VAL A 196 7.90 -1.44 -19.79
C VAL A 196 6.70 -2.38 -19.82
N LYS A 197 5.94 -2.47 -18.71
CA LYS A 197 4.65 -3.16 -18.66
C LYS A 197 3.59 -2.33 -19.39
N TYR A 198 3.53 -1.03 -19.07
CA TYR A 198 2.51 -0.12 -19.59
C TYR A 198 3.05 1.28 -19.89
N SER A 199 2.30 2.03 -20.69
CA SER A 199 2.59 3.43 -20.99
C SER A 199 1.32 4.22 -21.23
N TRP A 200 1.28 5.44 -20.71
CA TRP A 200 0.26 6.43 -20.99
C TRP A 200 0.87 7.63 -21.72
N GLY A 201 0.13 8.19 -22.68
CA GLY A 201 0.58 9.34 -23.46
C GLY A 201 1.54 8.98 -24.59
N GLY A 202 2.80 9.44 -24.52
CA GLY A 202 3.82 9.15 -25.56
C GLY A 202 3.86 10.14 -26.73
N GLN A 203 3.31 11.34 -26.57
CA GLN A 203 3.31 12.34 -27.63
C GLN A 203 4.67 13.07 -27.77
N THR A 204 5.57 12.47 -28.53
CA THR A 204 6.95 12.94 -28.73
C THR A 204 7.13 14.00 -29.82
N SER A 205 6.03 14.55 -30.34
CA SER A 205 6.02 15.61 -31.34
C SER A 205 4.99 16.68 -31.00
N SER A 206 5.23 17.90 -31.49
CA SER A 206 4.34 19.05 -31.25
C SER A 206 2.87 18.67 -31.49
N PRO A 207 1.94 19.02 -30.60
CA PRO A 207 2.08 19.95 -29.47
C PRO A 207 2.69 19.42 -28.15
N TYR A 208 3.19 18.17 -28.07
CA TYR A 208 3.70 17.59 -26.80
C TYR A 208 2.66 17.65 -25.66
N ALA A 209 1.40 17.31 -25.91
CA ALA A 209 0.30 17.53 -24.96
C ALA A 209 0.29 16.54 -23.77
N THR A 210 1.14 15.52 -23.81
CA THR A 210 1.26 14.48 -22.78
C THR A 210 2.51 14.66 -21.93
N ASP A 211 3.20 15.79 -22.02
CA ASP A 211 4.43 16.04 -21.27
C ASP A 211 4.11 16.18 -19.76
N VAL A 212 4.89 15.48 -18.93
CA VAL A 212 4.78 15.49 -17.47
C VAL A 212 6.15 15.84 -16.87
N MET A 213 6.14 16.64 -15.80
CA MET A 213 7.37 17.11 -15.13
C MET A 213 7.13 17.38 -13.63
N MET A 214 6.40 16.47 -13.00
CA MET A 214 6.15 16.41 -11.56
C MET A 214 6.17 14.95 -11.09
N THR A 215 6.45 14.71 -9.81
CA THR A 215 6.30 13.38 -9.20
C THR A 215 4.82 12.97 -9.23
N PRO A 216 4.45 11.82 -9.81
CA PRO A 216 3.09 11.30 -9.70
C PRO A 216 2.80 10.84 -8.26
N ILE A 217 1.53 10.75 -7.87
CA ILE A 217 1.13 10.02 -6.66
C ILE A 217 0.42 8.73 -7.06
N VAL A 218 0.40 7.77 -6.14
CA VAL A 218 -0.33 6.51 -6.25
C VAL A 218 -1.25 6.39 -5.04
N VAL A 219 -2.56 6.30 -5.26
CA VAL A 219 -3.58 6.23 -4.20
C VAL A 219 -4.87 5.62 -4.77
N GLN A 220 -5.61 4.89 -3.94
CA GLN A 220 -6.92 4.32 -4.30
C GLN A 220 -7.97 5.44 -4.41
N LEU A 221 -8.66 5.60 -5.54
CA LEU A 221 -9.65 6.68 -5.71
C LEU A 221 -11.07 6.19 -6.00
N ASP A 222 -11.27 4.93 -6.38
CA ASP A 222 -12.58 4.37 -6.58
C ASP A 222 -12.70 2.89 -6.16
N ASP A 223 -13.96 2.44 -6.17
CA ASP A 223 -14.41 1.12 -5.68
C ASP A 223 -14.45 0.15 -6.87
N ASP A 224 -13.36 -0.61 -7.04
CA ASP A 224 -13.17 -1.55 -8.13
C ASP A 224 -13.89 -2.88 -7.87
N ASP A 225 -14.02 -3.31 -6.62
CA ASP A 225 -14.66 -4.59 -6.27
C ASP A 225 -16.17 -4.48 -5.95
N CYS A 226 -16.69 -3.24 -5.99
CA CYS A 226 -18.09 -2.86 -5.85
C CYS A 226 -18.68 -3.19 -4.48
N ASP A 227 -17.87 -3.18 -3.43
CA ASP A 227 -18.30 -3.46 -2.06
C ASP A 227 -18.81 -2.22 -1.31
N GLY A 228 -18.74 -1.04 -1.93
CA GLY A 228 -19.17 0.24 -1.40
C GLY A 228 -18.10 0.95 -0.56
N LYS A 229 -16.85 0.49 -0.60
CA LYS A 229 -15.70 1.08 0.09
C LYS A 229 -14.56 1.29 -0.89
N ILE A 230 -13.61 2.13 -0.47
CA ILE A 230 -12.31 2.27 -1.12
C ILE A 230 -11.33 1.80 -0.06
N THR A 231 -10.71 0.64 -0.29
CA THR A 231 -9.89 -0.09 0.67
C THR A 231 -8.55 -0.42 0.08
N ASP A 232 -7.73 -1.18 0.81
CA ASP A 232 -6.55 -1.75 0.22
C ASP A 232 -6.89 -2.75 -0.90
N ARG A 233 -8.11 -3.25 -1.08
CA ARG A 233 -8.41 -4.28 -2.11
C ARG A 233 -8.57 -3.75 -3.53
N ASP A 234 -8.83 -2.46 -3.67
CA ASP A 234 -9.02 -1.78 -4.95
C ASP A 234 -7.70 -1.66 -5.74
N ILE A 235 -7.78 -1.21 -7.00
CA ILE A 235 -6.62 -1.01 -7.86
C ILE A 235 -6.23 0.48 -7.79
N PRO A 236 -5.00 0.82 -7.39
CA PRO A 236 -4.67 2.21 -7.14
C PRO A 236 -4.59 3.02 -8.43
N GLU A 237 -4.97 4.29 -8.34
CA GLU A 237 -4.78 5.26 -9.40
C GLU A 237 -3.40 5.92 -9.32
N ILE A 238 -2.81 6.14 -10.49
CA ILE A 238 -1.67 7.03 -10.68
C ILE A 238 -2.21 8.41 -11.06
N VAL A 239 -1.94 9.41 -10.22
CA VAL A 239 -2.40 10.78 -10.43
C VAL A 239 -1.21 11.70 -10.76
N PHE A 240 -1.35 12.49 -11.82
CA PHE A 240 -0.30 13.38 -12.31
C PHE A 240 -0.87 14.51 -13.17
N SER A 241 -0.08 15.55 -13.43
CA SER A 241 -0.50 16.65 -14.28
C SER A 241 0.34 16.78 -15.56
N THR A 242 -0.32 17.04 -16.69
CA THR A 242 0.33 17.29 -17.98
C THR A 242 0.36 18.77 -18.35
N PHE A 243 1.29 19.12 -19.24
CA PHE A 243 1.34 20.41 -19.94
C PHE A 243 1.61 20.20 -21.43
N SER A 244 1.57 21.29 -22.21
CA SER A 244 1.79 21.25 -23.65
C SER A 244 2.80 22.29 -24.13
N GLY A 245 3.65 21.91 -25.10
CA GLY A 245 4.52 22.85 -25.81
C GLY A 245 5.58 23.53 -24.95
N GLY A 246 5.93 22.95 -23.79
CA GLY A 246 6.79 23.58 -22.80
C GLY A 246 6.09 24.65 -21.93
N SER A 247 4.76 24.73 -21.95
CA SER A 247 3.96 25.70 -21.18
C SER A 247 3.70 25.23 -19.74
N TYR A 248 4.74 24.72 -19.07
CA TYR A 248 4.64 24.12 -17.74
C TYR A 248 4.36 25.15 -16.62
N GLU A 249 4.53 26.45 -16.89
CA GLU A 249 4.15 27.54 -15.97
C GLU A 249 2.67 27.98 -16.11
N THR A 250 1.90 27.30 -16.98
CA THR A 250 0.49 27.62 -17.26
C THR A 250 -0.43 26.49 -16.82
N GLY A 251 -1.74 26.62 -17.07
CA GLY A 251 -2.73 25.66 -16.57
C GLY A 251 -2.50 24.30 -17.19
N GLY A 252 -2.27 23.29 -16.34
CA GLY A 252 -2.12 21.91 -16.75
C GLY A 252 -3.44 21.17 -16.73
N SER A 253 -3.40 19.89 -17.10
CA SER A 253 -4.51 18.96 -16.92
C SER A 253 -4.11 17.94 -15.87
N LEU A 254 -4.87 17.80 -14.79
CA LEU A 254 -4.71 16.72 -13.81
C LEU A 254 -5.38 15.47 -14.38
N HIS A 255 -4.73 14.31 -14.29
CA HIS A 255 -5.24 13.02 -14.77
C HIS A 255 -5.15 12.01 -13.64
N ALA A 256 -6.14 11.12 -13.58
CA ALA A 256 -6.06 9.85 -12.86
C ALA A 256 -6.17 8.71 -13.86
N ILE A 257 -5.22 7.77 -13.80
CA ILE A 257 -5.19 6.56 -14.60
C ILE A 257 -5.04 5.34 -13.69
N SER A 258 -5.54 4.19 -14.10
CA SER A 258 -5.35 2.92 -13.38
C SER A 258 -4.94 1.81 -14.34
N VAL A 259 -4.43 0.69 -13.83
CA VAL A 259 -4.13 -0.50 -14.64
C VAL A 259 -5.18 -1.58 -14.36
N VAL A 260 -6.17 -1.65 -15.23
CA VAL A 260 -7.30 -2.57 -15.08
C VAL A 260 -7.20 -3.67 -16.13
N ASN A 261 -7.25 -4.93 -15.70
CA ASN A 261 -7.17 -6.12 -16.58
C ASN A 261 -5.93 -6.10 -17.51
N GLY A 262 -4.78 -5.68 -16.99
CA GLY A 262 -3.52 -5.61 -17.74
C GLY A 262 -3.47 -4.50 -18.80
N GLY A 263 -4.24 -3.42 -18.61
CA GLY A 263 -4.23 -2.27 -19.51
C GLY A 263 -4.47 -0.94 -18.79
N VAL A 264 -3.86 0.13 -19.30
CA VAL A 264 -4.08 1.48 -18.76
C VAL A 264 -5.47 1.97 -19.11
N VAL A 265 -6.18 2.49 -18.12
CA VAL A 265 -7.50 3.11 -18.24
C VAL A 265 -7.43 4.54 -17.71
N ASP A 266 -7.89 5.51 -18.51
CA ASP A 266 -8.16 6.87 -18.03
C ASP A 266 -9.42 6.84 -17.15
N LYS A 267 -9.28 7.21 -15.87
CA LYS A 267 -10.43 7.30 -14.94
C LYS A 267 -11.11 8.65 -15.09
N TRP A 268 -10.35 9.74 -14.97
CA TRP A 268 -10.84 11.10 -15.18
C TRP A 268 -9.71 12.10 -15.45
N SER A 269 -10.08 13.29 -15.93
CA SER A 269 -9.15 14.41 -16.11
C SER A 269 -9.81 15.75 -15.73
N LEU A 270 -9.05 16.66 -15.13
CA LEU A 270 -9.47 18.01 -14.75
C LEU A 270 -8.53 19.08 -15.35
N ASP A 271 -9.06 19.88 -16.26
CA ASP A 271 -8.30 20.88 -17.01
C ASP A 271 -8.21 22.24 -16.32
N GLY A 272 -7.02 22.84 -16.32
CA GLY A 272 -6.79 24.26 -16.07
C GLY A 272 -6.90 24.72 -14.62
N VAL A 273 -7.11 23.81 -13.67
CA VAL A 273 -7.23 24.12 -12.23
C VAL A 273 -5.86 24.17 -11.57
N LEU A 274 -5.04 23.14 -11.78
CA LEU A 274 -3.76 22.97 -11.11
C LEU A 274 -2.58 23.42 -11.97
N ASN A 275 -1.51 23.86 -11.29
CA ASN A 275 -0.22 24.09 -11.92
C ASN A 275 0.50 22.74 -12.12
N PRO A 276 0.89 22.36 -13.36
CA PRO A 276 1.41 21.04 -13.69
C PRO A 276 2.83 20.76 -13.17
N THR A 277 3.43 21.75 -12.52
CA THR A 277 4.77 21.65 -11.93
C THR A 277 4.77 21.69 -10.42
N LYS A 278 3.62 21.99 -9.81
CA LYS A 278 3.43 21.88 -8.35
C LYS A 278 3.08 20.44 -8.01
N HIS A 279 3.58 19.97 -6.87
CA HIS A 279 3.25 18.62 -6.43
C HIS A 279 1.82 18.54 -5.92
N ILE A 280 1.32 17.32 -5.86
CA ILE A 280 0.02 16.97 -5.31
C ILE A 280 0.21 16.00 -4.15
N ALA A 281 -0.81 15.92 -3.31
CA ALA A 281 -0.92 14.94 -2.24
C ALA A 281 -2.30 14.27 -2.31
N GLY A 282 -2.40 13.03 -1.88
CA GLY A 282 -3.65 12.28 -1.84
C GLY A 282 -3.86 11.55 -0.52
N GLY A 283 -5.11 11.22 -0.23
CA GLY A 283 -5.52 10.49 0.97
C GLY A 283 -6.87 10.97 1.47
N ASN A 284 -7.38 10.32 2.50
CA ASN A 284 -8.63 10.68 3.14
C ASN A 284 -8.44 11.95 3.99
N ILE A 285 -8.93 13.10 3.51
CA ILE A 285 -8.72 14.39 4.18
C ILE A 285 -9.94 14.91 4.94
N ASP A 286 -11.10 14.29 4.76
CA ASP A 286 -12.37 14.78 5.31
C ASP A 286 -13.08 13.77 6.25
N GLY A 287 -12.48 12.59 6.44
CA GLY A 287 -13.00 11.50 7.26
C GLY A 287 -14.22 10.79 6.66
N GLN A 288 -14.60 11.10 5.43
CA GLN A 288 -15.60 10.34 4.68
C GLN A 288 -14.94 9.15 3.97
N PRO A 289 -15.70 8.08 3.64
CA PRO A 289 -15.16 6.99 2.84
C PRO A 289 -14.61 7.48 1.49
N GLY A 290 -13.39 7.07 1.16
CA GLY A 290 -12.68 7.49 -0.05
C GLY A 290 -11.45 8.34 0.22
N ASN A 291 -10.77 8.69 -0.87
CA ASN A 291 -9.59 9.54 -0.86
C ASN A 291 -9.76 10.72 -1.81
N GLU A 292 -9.15 11.83 -1.44
CA GLU A 292 -9.13 13.06 -2.20
C GLU A 292 -7.73 13.33 -2.76
N VAL A 293 -7.66 14.25 -3.73
CA VAL A 293 -6.40 14.77 -4.25
C VAL A 293 -6.33 16.27 -4.00
N VAL A 294 -5.25 16.73 -3.40
CA VAL A 294 -4.96 18.13 -3.12
C VAL A 294 -3.83 18.62 -4.02
N GLY A 295 -4.00 19.79 -4.61
CA GLY A 295 -2.97 20.44 -5.42
C GLY A 295 -3.02 21.96 -5.38
N CYS A 296 -2.00 22.59 -5.95
CA CYS A 296 -1.87 24.03 -5.98
C CYS A 296 -2.30 24.63 -7.33
N GLY A 297 -3.23 25.58 -7.29
CA GLY A 297 -3.77 26.27 -8.46
C GLY A 297 -2.98 27.52 -8.87
N LEU A 298 -3.15 27.93 -10.12
CA LEU A 298 -2.58 29.18 -10.67
C LEU A 298 -3.23 30.44 -10.12
N ASP A 299 -4.40 30.30 -9.53
CA ASP A 299 -5.13 31.37 -8.84
C ASP A 299 -4.56 31.67 -7.43
N GLY A 300 -3.47 30.98 -7.06
CA GLY A 300 -2.81 31.14 -5.77
C GLY A 300 -3.63 30.54 -4.63
N LYS A 301 -4.30 29.41 -4.87
CA LYS A 301 -5.06 28.66 -3.86
C LYS A 301 -4.63 27.20 -3.85
N ALA A 302 -4.85 26.53 -2.73
CA ALA A 302 -4.93 25.08 -2.70
C ALA A 302 -6.34 24.66 -3.14
N HIS A 303 -6.43 23.56 -3.88
CA HIS A 303 -7.68 22.95 -4.34
C HIS A 303 -7.67 21.48 -3.94
N ALA A 304 -8.79 20.99 -3.45
CA ALA A 304 -9.04 19.56 -3.27
C ALA A 304 -10.09 19.09 -4.27
N VAL A 305 -9.92 17.88 -4.77
CA VAL A 305 -10.90 17.17 -5.60
C VAL A 305 -11.19 15.81 -4.99
N THR A 306 -12.42 15.34 -5.15
CA THR A 306 -12.86 13.99 -4.78
C THR A 306 -12.21 12.93 -5.67
N GLY A 307 -12.31 11.65 -5.26
CA GLY A 307 -11.77 10.51 -6.02
C GLY A 307 -12.27 10.37 -7.45
N ASP A 308 -13.43 10.95 -7.81
CA ASP A 308 -13.98 11.02 -9.17
C ASP A 308 -13.63 12.33 -9.92
N GLY A 309 -12.71 13.12 -9.37
CA GLY A 309 -12.20 14.35 -9.97
C GLY A 309 -13.12 15.57 -9.85
N GLN A 310 -14.18 15.52 -9.04
CA GLN A 310 -15.03 16.69 -8.78
C GLN A 310 -14.40 17.66 -7.78
N PRO A 311 -14.57 18.98 -7.93
CA PRO A 311 -14.08 19.94 -6.94
C PRO A 311 -14.73 19.73 -5.57
N LEU A 312 -13.90 19.54 -4.53
CA LEU A 312 -14.33 19.45 -3.15
C LEU A 312 -14.32 20.83 -2.48
N TRP A 313 -13.14 21.47 -2.46
CA TRP A 313 -12.99 22.84 -1.94
C TRP A 313 -11.82 23.58 -2.61
N ALA A 314 -11.82 24.90 -2.44
CA ALA A 314 -10.70 25.76 -2.80
C ALA A 314 -10.42 26.74 -1.64
N SER A 315 -9.16 26.85 -1.22
CA SER A 315 -8.76 27.66 -0.07
C SER A 315 -8.95 29.17 -0.30
N ALA A 316 -8.70 29.97 0.74
CA ALA A 316 -8.37 31.38 0.54
C ALA A 316 -7.04 31.51 -0.24
N VAL A 317 -6.80 32.67 -0.85
CA VAL A 317 -5.55 32.92 -1.60
C VAL A 317 -4.36 32.84 -0.65
N MET A 318 -3.40 31.94 -0.94
CA MET A 318 -2.22 31.68 -0.15
C MET A 318 -1.09 31.03 -0.97
N PRO A 319 0.19 31.20 -0.58
CA PRO A 319 1.29 30.45 -1.16
C PRO A 319 1.08 28.93 -1.05
N CYS A 320 1.37 28.21 -2.13
CA CYS A 320 1.20 26.77 -2.26
C CYS A 320 2.20 26.26 -3.29
N PHE A 321 2.93 25.18 -2.98
CA PHE A 321 3.94 24.60 -3.86
C PHE A 321 3.91 23.06 -3.85
N MET A 322 3.95 22.47 -2.65
CA MET A 322 3.84 21.03 -2.40
C MET A 322 2.97 20.87 -1.15
N PRO A 323 1.71 20.41 -1.28
CA PRO A 323 0.92 20.05 -0.12
C PRO A 323 1.48 18.76 0.51
N SER A 324 1.39 18.67 1.83
CA SER A 324 1.46 17.42 2.59
C SER A 324 0.18 17.22 3.38
N ILE A 325 -0.15 15.97 3.67
CA ILE A 325 -1.35 15.59 4.41
C ILE A 325 -0.94 14.85 5.68
N ALA A 326 -1.44 15.30 6.83
CA ALA A 326 -1.19 14.68 8.12
C ALA A 326 -2.27 15.08 9.13
N ASP A 327 -2.56 14.23 10.12
CA ASP A 327 -3.19 14.68 11.37
C ASP A 327 -2.09 15.30 12.24
N LEU A 328 -1.88 16.61 12.10
CA LEU A 328 -0.67 17.28 12.57
C LEU A 328 -0.68 17.42 14.09
N ASP A 329 -1.87 17.68 14.66
CA ASP A 329 -2.07 17.79 16.11
C ASP A 329 -2.51 16.49 16.80
N GLN A 330 -2.67 15.42 16.02
CA GLN A 330 -3.04 14.05 16.40
C GLN A 330 -4.39 13.97 17.12
N ASP A 331 -5.41 14.66 16.59
CA ASP A 331 -6.75 14.79 17.18
C ASP A 331 -7.86 13.95 16.52
N GLY A 332 -7.53 13.29 15.41
CA GLY A 332 -8.43 12.52 14.54
C GLY A 332 -8.92 13.29 13.32
N SER A 333 -8.59 14.58 13.19
CA SER A 333 -8.91 15.42 12.04
C SER A 333 -7.67 15.62 11.19
N VAL A 334 -7.82 15.51 9.87
CA VAL A 334 -6.69 15.64 8.96
C VAL A 334 -6.46 17.11 8.59
N GLU A 335 -5.21 17.51 8.56
CA GLU A 335 -4.76 18.79 8.00
C GLU A 335 -4.12 18.63 6.63
N VAL A 336 -4.27 19.68 5.83
CA VAL A 336 -3.49 19.92 4.62
C VAL A 336 -2.49 21.03 4.91
N ILE A 337 -1.20 20.72 4.83
CA ILE A 337 -0.11 21.64 5.07
C ILE A 337 0.37 22.20 3.72
N VAL A 338 0.39 23.52 3.57
CA VAL A 338 0.95 24.22 2.41
C VAL A 338 1.86 25.36 2.86
N GLU A 339 2.66 25.94 1.95
CA GLU A 339 3.59 27.05 2.28
C GLU A 339 2.92 28.20 3.06
N GLY A 340 1.66 28.51 2.71
CA GLY A 340 0.91 29.60 3.30
C GLY A 340 0.27 29.31 4.67
N GLY A 341 0.21 28.05 5.12
CA GLY A 341 -0.43 27.69 6.39
C GLY A 341 -0.93 26.26 6.47
N ILE A 342 -1.55 25.96 7.61
CA ILE A 342 -2.14 24.67 7.95
C ILE A 342 -3.66 24.80 7.77
N LEU A 343 -4.20 24.00 6.87
CA LEU A 343 -5.62 24.00 6.48
C LEU A 343 -6.34 22.82 7.11
N ASP A 344 -7.60 23.01 7.45
CA ASP A 344 -8.55 21.94 7.74
C ASP A 344 -8.76 21.11 6.46
N GLY A 345 -8.51 19.80 6.52
CA GLY A 345 -8.56 18.91 5.36
C GLY A 345 -9.94 18.81 4.73
N ALA A 346 -10.99 18.81 5.55
CA ALA A 346 -12.38 18.69 5.07
C ALA A 346 -12.89 19.94 4.34
N THR A 347 -12.43 21.13 4.74
CA THR A 347 -13.01 22.40 4.29
C THR A 347 -12.05 23.32 3.55
N GLY A 348 -10.75 23.07 3.61
CA GLY A 348 -9.71 23.96 3.10
C GLY A 348 -9.61 25.30 3.84
N ALA A 349 -10.25 25.42 5.01
CA ALA A 349 -10.21 26.62 5.84
C ALA A 349 -8.87 26.69 6.60
N LEU A 350 -8.31 27.90 6.72
CA LEU A 350 -7.07 28.10 7.47
C LEU A 350 -7.30 27.83 8.97
N LYS A 351 -6.72 26.77 9.51
CA LYS A 351 -6.66 26.49 10.97
C LYS A 351 -5.60 27.38 11.61
N HIS A 352 -4.37 27.32 11.08
CA HIS A 352 -3.22 28.03 11.62
C HIS A 352 -2.35 28.64 10.53
N GLY A 353 -1.89 29.87 10.75
CA GLY A 353 -0.84 30.47 9.94
C GLY A 353 0.52 30.33 10.63
N PHE A 354 1.58 30.19 9.84
CA PHE A 354 2.93 30.13 10.41
C PHE A 354 3.35 31.47 11.01
N SER A 355 3.95 31.40 12.20
CA SER A 355 4.51 32.56 12.92
C SER A 355 5.56 33.33 12.10
N THR A 356 6.23 32.64 11.18
CA THR A 356 7.04 33.21 10.10
C THR A 356 6.74 32.47 8.79
N PRO A 357 6.71 33.15 7.62
CA PRO A 357 6.49 32.47 6.34
C PRO A 357 7.51 31.35 6.11
N LEU A 358 7.07 30.17 5.66
CA LEU A 358 7.99 29.04 5.41
C LEU A 358 9.02 29.37 4.32
N ALA A 359 8.57 29.90 3.17
CA ALA A 359 9.41 30.29 2.02
C ALA A 359 10.46 29.24 1.57
N SER A 360 10.22 27.96 1.86
CA SER A 360 11.12 26.81 1.68
C SER A 360 10.30 25.55 1.40
N SER A 361 10.94 24.49 0.92
CA SER A 361 10.38 23.16 1.04
C SER A 361 10.34 22.72 2.51
N PHE A 362 9.46 21.77 2.82
CA PHE A 362 9.26 21.24 4.17
C PHE A 362 8.92 19.74 4.12
N VAL A 363 9.03 19.10 5.28
CA VAL A 363 8.56 17.75 5.57
C VAL A 363 7.79 17.76 6.88
N VAL A 364 7.05 16.69 7.18
CA VAL A 364 6.28 16.53 8.42
C VAL A 364 6.85 15.36 9.22
N SER A 365 7.18 15.58 10.49
CA SER A 365 7.61 14.53 11.45
C SER A 365 7.73 15.11 12.86
N ASP A 366 7.48 14.32 13.90
CA ASP A 366 7.81 14.70 15.29
C ASP A 366 9.34 14.73 15.46
N VAL A 367 9.95 15.92 15.48
CA VAL A 367 11.40 16.09 15.66
C VAL A 367 11.77 16.62 17.04
N ASP A 368 10.80 17.14 17.78
CA ASP A 368 11.00 17.72 19.09
C ASP A 368 10.67 16.76 20.26
N GLY A 369 9.97 15.66 19.95
CA GLY A 369 9.67 14.53 20.81
C GLY A 369 8.47 14.78 21.74
N ASP A 370 7.59 15.73 21.42
CA ASP A 370 6.41 16.05 22.22
C ASP A 370 5.20 15.14 21.95
N GLY A 371 5.30 14.27 20.93
CA GLY A 371 4.22 13.38 20.52
C GLY A 371 3.16 14.07 19.68
N LYS A 372 3.50 15.14 18.96
CA LYS A 372 2.76 15.71 17.83
C LYS A 372 3.70 15.88 16.65
N LEU A 373 3.13 16.01 15.46
CA LEU A 373 3.94 16.18 14.26
C LEU A 373 4.36 17.64 14.09
N ASP A 374 5.59 17.86 13.63
CA ASP A 374 6.13 19.17 13.33
C ASP A 374 6.21 19.40 11.83
N VAL A 375 6.10 20.66 11.41
CA VAL A 375 6.47 21.10 10.05
C VAL A 375 7.93 21.54 10.07
N VAL A 376 8.78 20.84 9.33
CA VAL A 376 10.23 21.01 9.37
C VAL A 376 10.75 21.46 8.00
N THR A 377 11.39 22.63 7.96
CA THR A 377 12.09 23.14 6.78
C THR A 377 13.59 22.80 6.86
N GLY A 378 14.38 23.20 5.86
CA GLY A 378 15.83 23.06 5.93
C GLY A 378 16.51 23.86 7.06
N SER A 379 15.79 24.75 7.76
CA SER A 379 16.38 25.50 8.87
C SER A 379 15.47 25.76 10.06
N GLN A 380 14.17 25.54 9.96
CA GLN A 380 13.19 25.90 10.97
C GLN A 380 12.25 24.73 11.27
N GLY A 381 11.74 24.68 12.50
CA GLY A 381 10.70 23.74 12.92
C GLY A 381 9.51 24.48 13.53
N PHE A 382 8.30 24.05 13.18
CA PHE A 382 7.03 24.64 13.61
C PHE A 382 6.14 23.57 14.21
N ASP A 383 5.51 23.87 15.35
CA ASP A 383 4.52 23.00 15.97
C ASP A 383 3.21 22.98 15.17
N ALA A 384 2.27 22.11 15.57
CA ALA A 384 0.96 21.96 14.93
C ALA A 384 0.09 23.24 14.97
N SER A 385 0.43 24.24 15.79
CA SER A 385 -0.23 25.55 15.83
C SER A 385 0.44 26.60 14.93
N GLY A 386 1.47 26.20 14.17
CA GLY A 386 2.27 27.04 13.30
C GLY A 386 3.29 27.92 14.04
N GLN A 387 3.55 27.67 15.33
CA GLN A 387 4.55 28.43 16.09
C GLN A 387 5.93 27.83 15.88
N MET A 388 6.88 28.68 15.49
CA MET A 388 8.27 28.28 15.30
C MET A 388 8.92 28.01 16.66
N PHE A 389 9.41 26.79 16.86
CA PHE A 389 10.11 26.43 18.10
C PHE A 389 11.64 26.41 17.94
N VAL A 390 12.16 26.28 16.72
CA VAL A 390 13.60 26.29 16.40
C VAL A 390 13.89 27.01 15.07
N ASP A 391 14.99 27.75 15.02
CA ASP A 391 15.57 28.32 13.79
C ASP A 391 17.10 28.17 13.87
N THR A 392 17.64 27.33 12.99
CA THR A 392 19.07 27.00 12.93
C THR A 392 19.88 28.07 12.20
N GLY A 393 19.23 28.88 11.35
CA GLY A 393 19.90 29.81 10.45
C GLY A 393 20.78 29.16 9.37
N LEU A 394 20.79 27.83 9.24
CA LEU A 394 21.73 27.11 8.37
C LEU A 394 21.43 27.29 6.88
N ALA A 395 20.15 27.34 6.51
CA ALA A 395 19.71 27.21 5.11
C ALA A 395 18.45 28.05 4.81
N ASN A 396 18.48 29.36 5.08
CA ASN A 396 17.27 30.20 5.07
C ASN A 396 16.90 30.78 3.69
N THR A 397 17.60 30.40 2.61
CA THR A 397 17.43 31.03 1.30
C THR A 397 17.31 30.00 0.17
N SER A 398 16.14 30.00 -0.50
CA SER A 398 15.97 29.45 -1.86
C SER A 398 16.35 30.50 -2.91
N GLN A 399 17.06 30.12 -3.96
CA GLN A 399 16.95 30.80 -5.25
C GLN A 399 16.94 29.76 -6.36
N PHE A 400 15.81 29.61 -7.04
CA PHE A 400 15.76 29.05 -8.39
C PHE A 400 15.89 30.19 -9.41
N PRO A 401 16.41 29.96 -10.63
CA PRO A 401 16.59 31.02 -11.61
C PRO A 401 15.27 31.70 -11.99
N ASN A 402 15.20 33.02 -11.81
CA ASN A 402 14.12 33.89 -12.33
C ASN A 402 12.69 33.53 -11.91
N ASP A 403 12.50 32.62 -10.96
CA ASP A 403 11.18 32.17 -10.51
C ASP A 403 11.13 32.11 -8.98
N SER A 404 10.08 32.72 -8.43
CA SER A 404 9.78 32.72 -7.00
C SER A 404 9.00 31.50 -6.55
N ASP A 405 8.46 30.69 -7.47
CA ASP A 405 7.55 29.58 -7.15
C ASP A 405 8.30 28.32 -6.66
N TRP A 406 9.54 28.11 -7.12
CA TRP A 406 10.38 26.95 -6.76
C TRP A 406 11.16 27.15 -5.46
N LYS A 407 10.98 26.23 -4.50
CA LYS A 407 11.54 26.34 -3.15
C LYS A 407 12.55 25.24 -2.84
N SER A 408 13.65 25.66 -2.23
CA SER A 408 14.74 24.88 -1.65
C SER A 408 15.26 25.69 -0.43
N PRO A 409 16.07 25.16 0.50
CA PRO A 409 16.70 23.84 0.59
C PRO A 409 15.71 22.68 0.79
N TRP A 410 16.20 21.44 0.72
CA TRP A 410 15.42 20.21 0.91
C TRP A 410 15.78 19.49 2.22
N PRO A 411 14.82 19.33 3.16
CA PRO A 411 15.01 18.50 4.33
C PRO A 411 14.64 17.02 4.09
N ALA A 412 15.29 16.12 4.80
CA ALA A 412 14.90 14.71 4.97
C ALA A 412 15.29 14.24 6.38
N ILE A 413 14.55 13.26 6.92
CA ILE A 413 14.60 12.91 8.34
C ILE A 413 14.94 11.43 8.51
N ALA A 414 15.88 11.12 9.40
CA ALA A 414 16.22 9.77 9.85
C ALA A 414 17.01 9.80 11.16
N ASP A 415 17.05 8.69 11.88
CA ASP A 415 17.91 8.50 13.06
C ASP A 415 19.20 7.78 12.64
N PHE A 416 20.31 8.50 12.48
CA PHE A 416 21.56 7.92 11.99
C PHE A 416 22.46 7.40 13.12
N ASP A 417 22.26 7.86 14.36
CA ASP A 417 23.06 7.44 15.51
C ASP A 417 22.34 6.44 16.44
N ASN A 418 21.10 6.07 16.10
CA ASN A 418 20.22 5.14 16.82
C ASN A 418 19.97 5.56 18.28
N ASP A 419 19.91 6.87 18.56
CA ASP A 419 19.61 7.39 19.89
C ASP A 419 18.11 7.59 20.16
N GLY A 420 17.26 7.32 19.15
CA GLY A 420 15.82 7.47 19.19
C GLY A 420 15.34 8.89 18.87
N LYS A 421 16.24 9.81 18.48
CA LYS A 421 15.90 11.16 18.03
C LYS A 421 16.35 11.32 16.58
N PRO A 422 15.57 12.02 15.77
CA PRO A 422 15.93 12.19 14.37
C PRO A 422 17.01 13.27 14.19
N GLU A 423 17.88 13.03 13.22
CA GLU A 423 18.60 14.07 12.51
C GLU A 423 17.86 14.51 11.26
N ILE A 424 18.11 15.78 10.89
CA ILE A 424 17.58 16.42 9.70
C ILE A 424 18.75 16.66 8.74
N VAL A 425 18.74 15.94 7.63
CA VAL A 425 19.61 16.19 6.48
C VAL A 425 19.05 17.38 5.72
N VAL A 426 19.93 18.31 5.33
CA VAL A 426 19.54 19.51 4.59
C VAL A 426 20.42 19.69 3.37
N MET A 427 19.78 19.75 2.19
CA MET A 427 20.44 20.01 0.92
C MET A 427 20.39 21.51 0.56
N HIS A 428 21.57 22.16 0.53
CA HIS A 428 21.78 23.57 0.21
C HIS A 428 22.11 23.79 -1.26
N ASN A 429 21.10 24.04 -2.09
CA ASN A 429 21.28 24.07 -3.55
C ASN A 429 22.25 25.19 -4.02
N LEU A 430 22.35 26.30 -3.28
CA LEU A 430 23.14 27.49 -3.69
C LEU A 430 24.66 27.30 -3.69
N ASN A 431 25.15 26.30 -2.98
CA ASN A 431 26.58 26.13 -2.71
C ASN A 431 27.05 24.68 -2.84
N HIS A 432 26.25 23.81 -3.49
CA HIS A 432 26.55 22.39 -3.67
C HIS A 432 26.84 21.68 -2.35
N ALA A 433 26.09 21.99 -1.28
CA ALA A 433 26.45 21.52 0.04
C ALA A 433 25.34 20.78 0.78
N LEU A 434 25.71 19.74 1.53
CA LEU A 434 24.82 19.01 2.42
C LEU A 434 25.26 19.20 3.87
N SER A 435 24.31 19.42 4.78
CA SER A 435 24.58 19.47 6.23
C SER A 435 23.60 18.59 6.99
N VAL A 436 23.91 18.30 8.25
CA VAL A 436 23.01 17.56 9.15
C VAL A 436 22.90 18.31 10.47
N TRP A 437 21.68 18.48 10.97
CA TRP A 437 21.41 19.06 12.29
C TRP A 437 20.40 18.21 13.05
N ARG A 438 20.31 18.42 14.36
CA ARG A 438 19.33 17.76 15.23
C ARG A 438 18.72 18.76 16.21
N TYR A 439 17.45 18.61 16.52
CA TYR A 439 16.82 19.36 17.60
C TYR A 439 17.39 18.97 18.97
N ASP A 440 17.75 19.98 19.76
CA ASP A 440 18.33 19.75 21.09
C ASP A 440 17.84 20.83 22.06
N ALA A 441 16.74 20.53 22.76
CA ALA A 441 16.15 21.41 23.76
C ALA A 441 17.10 21.82 24.90
N THR A 442 18.24 21.12 25.07
CA THR A 442 19.23 21.48 26.10
C THR A 442 20.15 22.62 25.66
N GLN A 443 20.25 22.89 24.36
CA GLN A 443 21.00 24.01 23.81
C GLN A 443 20.17 25.29 23.88
N SER A 444 20.83 26.44 24.13
CA SER A 444 20.13 27.74 24.11
C SER A 444 19.56 28.09 22.73
N ALA A 445 20.19 27.60 21.67
CA ALA A 445 19.72 27.75 20.29
C ALA A 445 18.72 26.65 19.88
N LYS A 446 18.48 25.66 20.75
CA LYS A 446 17.59 24.51 20.54
C LYS A 446 17.97 23.56 19.40
N PHE A 447 19.19 23.63 18.88
CA PHE A 447 19.70 22.67 17.91
C PHE A 447 21.19 22.40 18.11
N SER A 448 21.62 21.26 17.58
CA SER A 448 23.02 20.88 17.44
C SER A 448 23.35 20.66 15.97
N LEU A 449 24.46 21.25 15.49
CA LEU A 449 24.99 20.97 14.15
C LEU A 449 25.77 19.65 14.20
N VAL A 450 25.22 18.60 13.62
CA VAL A 450 25.82 17.25 13.58
C VAL A 450 26.91 17.19 12.51
N ARG A 451 26.62 17.73 11.32
CA ARG A 451 27.56 17.81 10.20
C ARG A 451 27.59 19.22 9.61
N ALA A 452 28.77 19.83 9.67
CA ALA A 452 29.06 21.03 8.90
C ALA A 452 28.98 20.74 7.38
N PRO A 453 28.69 21.74 6.53
CA PRO A 453 28.44 21.52 5.11
C PRO A 453 29.56 20.73 4.39
N VAL A 454 29.17 19.69 3.64
CA VAL A 454 30.03 18.85 2.78
C VAL A 454 29.65 18.99 1.31
N ASP A 455 30.63 18.90 0.41
CA ASP A 455 30.42 19.08 -1.03
C ASP A 455 29.74 17.84 -1.66
N ILE A 456 28.62 18.06 -2.35
CA ILE A 456 27.84 17.01 -3.04
C ILE A 456 28.42 16.59 -4.38
N ASN A 457 29.31 17.39 -4.96
CA ASN A 457 29.95 17.07 -6.24
C ASN A 457 31.19 16.20 -6.06
N GLY A 458 31.74 16.11 -4.84
CA GLY A 458 32.88 15.28 -4.49
C GLY A 458 34.06 15.45 -5.46
N THR A 459 34.37 14.39 -6.20
CA THR A 459 35.50 14.39 -7.16
C THR A 459 35.13 14.87 -8.56
N ILE A 460 33.85 15.07 -8.88
CA ILE A 460 33.41 15.53 -10.20
C ILE A 460 33.39 17.06 -10.18
N PRO A 461 34.20 17.73 -11.03
CA PRO A 461 34.24 19.19 -11.02
C PRO A 461 32.93 19.78 -11.56
N PRO A 462 32.48 20.96 -11.07
CA PRO A 462 31.30 21.64 -11.61
C PRO A 462 31.37 21.93 -13.11
N SER A 463 32.58 21.93 -13.71
CA SER A 463 32.79 22.06 -15.16
C SER A 463 32.34 20.84 -15.98
N ALA A 464 31.89 19.76 -15.35
CA ALA A 464 31.18 18.68 -16.04
C ALA A 464 29.87 19.18 -16.66
N CYS A 465 29.28 20.23 -16.08
CA CYS A 465 28.26 21.06 -16.73
C CYS A 465 28.88 22.31 -17.36
N ALA A 466 28.25 22.80 -18.44
CA ALA A 466 28.71 23.98 -19.15
C ALA A 466 28.69 25.21 -18.22
N SER A 467 29.67 26.12 -18.40
CA SER A 467 29.78 27.31 -17.57
C SER A 467 28.48 28.12 -17.55
N GLY A 468 27.97 28.42 -16.35
CA GLY A 468 26.76 29.22 -16.16
C GLY A 468 25.44 28.45 -16.28
N THR A 469 25.45 27.14 -16.53
CA THR A 469 24.25 26.32 -16.29
C THR A 469 24.04 26.11 -14.80
N TRP A 470 22.87 25.60 -14.42
CA TRP A 470 22.55 25.44 -13.01
C TRP A 470 23.46 24.43 -12.35
N GLY A 471 23.60 23.22 -12.90
CA GLY A 471 24.51 22.20 -12.36
C GLY A 471 25.97 22.65 -12.19
N ASN A 472 26.42 23.63 -12.98
CA ASN A 472 27.76 24.22 -12.85
C ASN A 472 27.91 25.16 -11.65
N THR A 473 26.83 25.78 -11.17
CA THR A 473 26.88 26.87 -10.18
C THR A 473 26.07 26.59 -8.92
N HIS A 474 25.10 25.68 -9.00
CA HIS A 474 24.09 25.31 -8.01
C HIS A 474 23.67 23.84 -8.24
N GLY A 475 22.88 23.27 -7.35
CA GLY A 475 22.31 21.93 -7.51
C GLY A 475 22.27 21.17 -6.20
N GLY A 476 21.54 20.06 -6.19
CA GLY A 476 21.11 19.35 -5.00
C GLY A 476 19.60 19.13 -5.00
N GLY A 477 19.17 17.92 -5.32
CA GLY A 477 17.77 17.52 -5.30
C GLY A 477 17.26 17.12 -3.90
N PRO A 478 15.96 16.80 -3.78
CA PRO A 478 15.37 16.24 -2.58
C PRO A 478 16.10 14.95 -2.14
N PRO A 479 16.62 14.86 -0.89
CA PRO A 479 17.30 13.66 -0.42
C PRO A 479 16.36 12.47 -0.25
N THR A 480 16.87 11.27 -0.55
CA THR A 480 16.29 9.99 -0.19
C THR A 480 17.17 9.29 0.85
N ILE A 481 16.56 8.46 1.70
CA ILE A 481 17.26 7.81 2.81
C ILE A 481 16.89 6.33 2.84
N ALA A 482 17.89 5.45 2.87
CA ALA A 482 17.75 4.00 3.01
C ALA A 482 19.10 3.39 3.44
N ASP A 483 19.13 2.15 3.95
CA ASP A 483 20.39 1.43 4.13
C ASP A 483 20.85 0.87 2.77
N PHE A 484 21.89 1.48 2.19
CA PHE A 484 22.39 1.08 0.87
C PHE A 484 23.52 0.06 0.96
N ASN A 485 24.16 -0.10 2.11
CA ASN A 485 25.37 -0.92 2.26
C ASN A 485 25.21 -2.08 3.25
N GLY A 486 24.05 -2.19 3.90
CA GLY A 486 23.67 -3.27 4.78
C GLY A 486 24.34 -3.23 6.16
N ASP A 487 24.82 -2.05 6.60
CA ASP A 487 25.45 -1.90 7.91
C ASP A 487 24.45 -1.57 9.05
N GLY A 488 23.16 -1.45 8.71
CA GLY A 488 22.08 -1.15 9.64
C GLY A 488 21.93 0.34 9.98
N THR A 489 22.72 1.22 9.38
CA THR A 489 22.55 2.68 9.44
C THR A 489 22.02 3.15 8.10
N PRO A 490 20.95 3.96 8.04
CA PRO A 490 20.53 4.51 6.77
C PRO A 490 21.61 5.45 6.20
N ASP A 491 21.80 5.44 4.89
CA ASP A 491 22.64 6.38 4.14
C ASP A 491 21.77 7.39 3.39
N VAL A 492 22.39 8.44 2.86
CA VAL A 492 21.70 9.56 2.19
C VAL A 492 22.06 9.61 0.72
N ALA A 493 21.06 9.63 -0.16
CA ALA A 493 21.26 9.76 -1.59
C ALA A 493 20.51 10.98 -2.17
N LEU A 494 21.08 11.61 -3.20
CA LEU A 494 20.45 12.72 -3.90
C LEU A 494 21.10 12.98 -5.26
N ALA A 495 20.37 13.67 -6.14
CA ALA A 495 20.97 14.38 -7.25
C ALA A 495 21.92 15.46 -6.71
N GLY A 496 23.18 15.40 -7.13
CA GLY A 496 24.16 16.48 -6.95
C GLY A 496 24.05 17.53 -8.07
N GLY A 497 25.03 18.43 -8.15
CA GLY A 497 25.08 19.44 -9.22
C GLY A 497 25.48 18.86 -10.58
N VAL A 498 26.28 17.80 -10.59
CA VAL A 498 26.88 17.22 -11.81
C VAL A 498 26.88 15.69 -11.83
N GLY A 499 26.21 15.07 -10.86
CA GLY A 499 26.23 13.64 -10.64
C GLY A 499 25.17 13.23 -9.63
N TYR A 500 25.06 11.94 -9.39
CA TYR A 500 24.25 11.36 -8.33
C TYR A 500 25.18 10.82 -7.25
N VAL A 501 24.93 11.19 -6.00
CA VAL A 501 25.81 10.93 -4.86
C VAL A 501 25.08 10.16 -3.76
N VAL A 502 25.78 9.22 -3.14
CA VAL A 502 25.35 8.55 -1.90
C VAL A 502 26.40 8.80 -0.83
N PHE A 503 25.95 9.24 0.34
CA PHE A 503 26.74 9.51 1.54
C PHE A 503 26.45 8.45 2.59
N ASP A 504 27.49 7.75 3.04
CA ASP A 504 27.42 6.80 4.15
C ASP A 504 26.94 7.51 5.42
N GLY A 505 25.80 7.11 5.98
CA GLY A 505 25.14 7.83 7.05
C GLY A 505 25.93 7.81 8.35
N LYS A 506 26.53 6.66 8.67
CA LYS A 506 27.40 6.49 9.83
C LYS A 506 28.63 7.39 9.78
N LYS A 507 29.26 7.50 8.61
CA LYS A 507 30.35 8.45 8.37
C LYS A 507 29.86 9.89 8.37
N LEU A 508 28.65 10.15 7.87
CA LEU A 508 28.06 11.47 7.82
C LEU A 508 27.84 12.06 9.21
N VAL A 509 27.49 11.25 10.21
CA VAL A 509 27.32 11.71 11.60
C VAL A 509 28.58 11.60 12.48
N ASP A 510 29.67 11.00 11.99
CA ASP A 510 30.95 10.97 12.72
C ASP A 510 31.82 12.21 12.42
N PRO A 511 31.93 13.20 13.34
CA PRO A 511 32.67 14.43 13.10
C PRO A 511 34.18 14.22 12.88
N ALA A 512 34.72 13.04 13.16
CA ALA A 512 36.12 12.69 12.87
C ALA A 512 36.36 12.34 11.39
N VAL A 513 35.31 12.01 10.63
CA VAL A 513 35.38 11.72 9.20
C VAL A 513 35.38 13.01 8.39
N ALA A 514 36.38 13.15 7.49
CA ALA A 514 36.44 14.29 6.59
C ALA A 514 35.30 14.24 5.57
N GLY A 515 34.76 15.39 5.16
CA GLY A 515 33.58 15.42 4.28
C GLY A 515 33.73 14.70 2.94
N VAL A 516 34.94 14.62 2.39
CA VAL A 516 35.20 13.84 1.16
C VAL A 516 35.15 12.33 1.38
N ASP A 517 35.38 11.88 2.61
CA ASP A 517 35.41 10.47 3.01
C ASP A 517 34.03 9.97 3.46
N THR A 518 33.01 10.85 3.52
CA THR A 518 31.61 10.46 3.81
C THR A 518 30.87 9.93 2.58
N ILE A 519 31.40 10.12 1.38
CA ILE A 519 30.80 9.62 0.14
C ILE A 519 30.97 8.10 0.05
N LEU A 520 29.86 7.36 -0.04
CA LEU A 520 29.85 5.93 -0.32
C LEU A 520 30.21 5.69 -1.79
N TRP A 521 29.50 6.35 -2.71
CA TRP A 521 29.85 6.40 -4.12
C TRP A 521 29.26 7.64 -4.81
N LEU A 522 29.81 7.94 -5.99
CA LEU A 522 29.42 9.08 -6.82
C LEU A 522 29.47 8.67 -8.29
N LYS A 523 28.41 8.95 -9.06
CA LYS A 523 28.34 8.72 -10.51
C LYS A 523 28.00 10.01 -11.23
N GLN A 524 28.68 10.28 -12.35
CA GLN A 524 28.33 11.42 -13.18
C GLN A 524 26.99 11.17 -13.89
N THR A 525 26.12 12.18 -13.93
CA THR A 525 24.81 12.16 -14.58
C THR A 525 24.66 13.41 -15.46
N THR A 526 23.57 13.49 -16.23
CA THR A 526 23.29 14.67 -17.07
C THR A 526 22.02 15.38 -16.58
N ASP A 527 22.21 16.30 -15.64
CA ASP A 527 21.18 17.22 -15.14
C ASP A 527 21.80 18.61 -14.96
N CYS A 528 22.16 19.23 -16.07
CA CYS A 528 22.76 20.55 -16.08
C CYS A 528 21.71 21.67 -16.11
N SER A 529 20.47 21.36 -16.48
CA SER A 529 19.34 22.29 -16.52
C SER A 529 18.80 22.62 -15.12
N SER A 530 18.26 21.65 -14.39
CA SER A 530 17.67 21.86 -13.05
C SER A 530 18.62 21.49 -11.92
N ALA A 531 19.48 20.49 -12.12
CA ALA A 531 20.36 19.89 -11.12
C ALA A 531 19.68 19.61 -9.76
N SER A 532 18.38 19.32 -9.78
CA SER A 532 17.53 19.27 -8.56
C SER A 532 16.51 18.14 -8.60
N THR A 533 16.60 17.24 -9.58
CA THR A 533 15.75 16.04 -9.69
C THR A 533 15.73 15.23 -8.40
N GLY A 534 14.57 14.66 -8.07
CA GLY A 534 14.46 13.72 -6.97
C GLY A 534 14.83 12.30 -7.41
N SER A 535 14.96 11.40 -6.43
CA SER A 535 15.07 9.96 -6.63
C SER A 535 14.09 9.23 -5.72
N THR A 536 13.98 7.93 -5.92
CA THR A 536 13.30 6.98 -5.02
C THR A 536 14.21 5.79 -4.80
N VAL A 537 14.04 5.09 -3.68
CA VAL A 537 14.83 3.90 -3.36
C VAL A 537 13.92 2.73 -3.02
N PHE A 538 14.35 1.52 -3.33
CA PHE A 538 13.59 0.30 -3.09
C PHE A 538 14.52 -0.92 -3.09
N ASP A 539 14.31 -1.86 -2.17
CA ASP A 539 15.02 -3.15 -2.15
C ASP A 539 14.25 -4.11 -3.07
N PHE A 540 14.59 -4.17 -4.36
CA PHE A 540 13.80 -4.92 -5.33
C PHE A 540 13.93 -6.43 -5.13
N ASN A 541 15.10 -6.91 -4.73
CA ASN A 541 15.40 -8.34 -4.64
C ASN A 541 15.24 -8.90 -3.21
N GLY A 542 14.95 -8.03 -2.24
CA GLY A 542 14.78 -8.37 -0.83
C GLY A 542 16.08 -8.77 -0.14
N ASP A 543 17.24 -8.30 -0.59
CA ASP A 543 18.54 -8.64 0.01
C ASP A 543 18.90 -7.81 1.24
N GLY A 544 18.08 -6.81 1.57
CA GLY A 544 18.23 -5.91 2.70
C GLY A 544 18.95 -4.61 2.35
N THR A 545 19.40 -4.44 1.10
CA THR A 545 19.98 -3.19 0.59
C THR A 545 19.05 -2.56 -0.44
N ALA A 546 18.88 -1.23 -0.38
CA ALA A 546 18.00 -0.55 -1.33
C ALA A 546 18.76 -0.18 -2.63
N GLU A 547 18.17 -0.48 -3.78
CA GLU A 547 18.55 0.12 -5.06
C GLU A 547 18.06 1.56 -5.17
N VAL A 548 18.75 2.36 -6.00
CA VAL A 548 18.35 3.72 -6.36
C VAL A 548 17.61 3.71 -7.69
N VAL A 549 16.45 4.36 -7.77
CA VAL A 549 15.75 4.70 -9.01
C VAL A 549 15.88 6.21 -9.26
N TYR A 550 16.55 6.59 -10.36
CA TYR A 550 16.88 7.98 -10.65
C TYR A 550 16.71 8.32 -12.14
N SER A 551 16.07 9.45 -12.43
CA SER A 551 15.96 9.98 -13.80
C SER A 551 16.70 11.32 -13.92
N ASP A 552 17.58 11.42 -14.90
CA ASP A 552 18.20 12.69 -15.31
C ASP A 552 17.53 13.24 -16.58
N GLU A 553 18.13 14.22 -17.28
CA GLU A 553 17.56 14.82 -18.49
C GLU A 553 17.31 13.82 -19.64
N GLN A 554 17.97 12.66 -19.62
CA GLN A 554 18.06 11.75 -20.77
C GLN A 554 17.83 10.28 -20.43
N LYS A 555 18.01 9.87 -19.18
CA LYS A 555 18.03 8.47 -18.77
C LYS A 555 17.30 8.27 -17.47
N LEU A 556 16.46 7.24 -17.44
CA LEU A 556 16.05 6.56 -16.22
C LEU A 556 17.09 5.47 -15.93
N ARG A 557 17.59 5.41 -14.70
CA ARG A 557 18.57 4.42 -14.24
C ARG A 557 18.13 3.78 -12.94
N ILE A 558 18.52 2.53 -12.78
CA ILE A 558 18.48 1.82 -11.51
C ILE A 558 19.91 1.46 -11.14
N TYR A 559 20.37 1.91 -9.98
CA TYR A 559 21.70 1.64 -9.46
C TYR A 559 21.65 0.65 -8.30
N ASP A 560 22.63 -0.25 -8.27
CA ASP A 560 22.99 -1.06 -7.13
C ASP A 560 23.33 -0.17 -5.93
N GLY A 561 22.69 -0.43 -4.79
CA GLY A 561 22.83 0.39 -3.58
C GLY A 561 24.26 0.53 -3.08
N PRO A 562 25.00 -0.57 -2.84
CA PRO A 562 26.34 -0.49 -2.25
C PRO A 562 27.41 0.14 -3.16
N THR A 563 27.28 -0.02 -4.49
CA THR A 563 28.39 0.29 -5.42
C THR A 563 28.07 1.37 -6.45
N GLY A 564 26.80 1.70 -6.65
CA GLY A 564 26.33 2.58 -7.71
C GLY A 564 26.50 1.97 -9.11
N ASN A 565 26.71 0.65 -9.23
CA ASN A 565 26.73 -0.01 -10.53
C ASN A 565 25.36 0.13 -11.20
N VAL A 566 25.33 0.43 -12.49
CA VAL A 566 24.07 0.50 -13.25
C VAL A 566 23.53 -0.91 -13.43
N LEU A 567 22.40 -1.21 -12.80
CA LEU A 567 21.66 -2.46 -12.98
C LEU A 567 20.76 -2.38 -14.21
N PHE A 568 20.16 -1.21 -14.44
CA PHE A 568 19.32 -0.93 -15.60
C PHE A 568 19.46 0.53 -16.02
N GLU A 569 19.38 0.79 -17.32
CA GLU A 569 19.16 2.13 -17.84
C GLU A 569 18.37 2.10 -19.14
N THR A 570 17.56 3.12 -19.37
CA THR A 570 16.81 3.31 -20.61
C THR A 570 16.64 4.79 -20.92
N CYS A 571 16.34 5.11 -22.18
CA CYS A 571 15.99 6.47 -22.57
C CYS A 571 14.76 6.94 -21.80
N ASN A 572 14.86 8.07 -21.10
CA ASN A 572 13.76 8.80 -20.44
C ASN A 572 14.09 10.29 -20.47
N THR A 573 13.41 11.09 -21.29
CA THR A 573 13.72 12.52 -21.41
C THR A 573 12.88 13.33 -20.45
N THR A 574 13.51 14.32 -19.81
CA THR A 574 12.83 15.38 -19.07
C THR A 574 13.65 16.67 -19.14
N ALA A 575 13.01 17.84 -19.13
CA ALA A 575 13.69 19.11 -18.87
C ALA A 575 14.20 19.24 -17.44
N THR A 576 13.71 18.36 -16.56
CA THR A 576 13.96 18.24 -15.14
C THR A 576 13.47 19.43 -14.32
N LEU A 577 12.94 19.13 -13.15
CA LEU A 577 12.64 20.05 -12.07
C LEU A 577 13.06 19.38 -10.74
N ILE A 578 12.11 18.74 -10.08
CA ILE A 578 12.25 18.07 -8.77
C ILE A 578 11.41 16.79 -8.72
N GLU A 579 10.93 16.34 -9.89
CA GLU A 579 10.22 15.08 -10.02
C GLU A 579 11.15 13.91 -9.68
N ASN A 580 10.57 12.87 -9.09
CA ASN A 580 11.20 11.58 -8.90
C ASN A 580 10.32 10.48 -9.51
N PRO A 581 10.91 9.36 -9.97
CA PRO A 581 10.16 8.13 -10.20
C PRO A 581 9.47 7.68 -8.91
N VAL A 582 8.39 6.92 -9.00
CA VAL A 582 7.69 6.32 -7.84
C VAL A 582 7.82 4.81 -7.91
N VAL A 583 7.95 4.17 -6.74
CA VAL A 583 7.85 2.72 -6.62
C VAL A 583 6.60 2.38 -5.82
N ALA A 584 5.67 1.64 -6.43
CA ALA A 584 4.44 1.13 -5.84
C ALA A 584 3.97 -0.06 -6.68
N ASP A 585 3.16 -0.96 -6.12
CA ASP A 585 2.40 -1.93 -6.90
C ASP A 585 1.22 -1.16 -7.52
N VAL A 586 1.20 -0.98 -8.85
CA VAL A 586 0.19 -0.13 -9.51
C VAL A 586 -0.79 -0.89 -10.40
N ASP A 587 -0.55 -2.18 -10.60
CA ASP A 587 -1.48 -3.07 -11.30
C ASP A 587 -2.03 -4.20 -10.44
N ASN A 588 -1.79 -4.12 -9.12
CA ASN A 588 -2.34 -5.00 -8.11
C ASN A 588 -1.95 -6.47 -8.34
N ASP A 589 -0.75 -6.70 -8.91
CA ASP A 589 -0.19 -8.03 -9.14
C ASP A 589 0.61 -8.55 -7.94
N GLY A 590 0.76 -7.73 -6.89
CA GLY A 590 1.48 -8.05 -5.68
C GLY A 590 2.97 -7.76 -5.75
N HIS A 591 3.50 -7.31 -6.89
CA HIS A 591 4.90 -6.99 -7.10
C HIS A 591 5.11 -5.48 -7.23
N ALA A 592 6.32 -5.00 -6.91
CA ALA A 592 6.64 -3.60 -7.14
C ALA A 592 6.62 -3.24 -8.63
N ASP A 593 6.25 -2.00 -8.94
CA ASP A 593 6.46 -1.36 -10.23
C ASP A 593 7.20 -0.03 -10.05
N VAL A 594 7.90 0.40 -11.11
CA VAL A 594 8.50 1.74 -11.21
C VAL A 594 7.64 2.59 -12.14
N VAL A 595 7.08 3.66 -11.64
CA VAL A 595 6.36 4.69 -12.41
C VAL A 595 7.32 5.84 -12.70
N ALA A 596 7.63 6.07 -13.98
CA ALA A 596 8.49 7.17 -14.42
C ALA A 596 7.75 8.10 -15.37
N VAL A 597 7.86 9.40 -15.09
CA VAL A 597 7.31 10.47 -15.93
C VAL A 597 8.35 10.95 -16.95
N SER A 598 7.88 11.58 -18.02
CA SER A 598 8.74 12.11 -19.07
C SER A 598 8.10 13.27 -19.82
N ASN A 599 8.95 14.09 -20.43
CA ASN A 599 8.54 15.13 -21.36
C ASN A 599 9.47 15.18 -22.57
N ALA A 600 8.88 15.48 -23.72
CA ALA A 600 9.55 15.46 -25.01
C ALA A 600 9.91 16.86 -25.51
N TYR A 601 9.43 17.94 -24.91
CA TYR A 601 9.67 19.29 -25.44
C TYR A 601 11.15 19.71 -25.40
N ALA A 602 11.89 19.37 -24.34
CA ALA A 602 13.19 19.96 -24.03
C ALA A 602 14.40 19.18 -24.58
N HIS A 603 14.57 17.92 -24.17
CA HIS A 603 15.79 17.13 -24.43
C HIS A 603 15.53 15.95 -25.38
N ALA A 604 16.62 15.27 -25.73
CA ALA A 604 16.63 14.02 -26.48
C ALA A 604 17.71 13.10 -25.90
N CYS A 605 17.50 11.80 -25.96
CA CYS A 605 18.45 10.82 -25.47
C CYS A 605 19.74 10.83 -26.31
N ALA A 606 20.90 10.82 -25.65
CA ALA A 606 22.19 10.92 -26.36
C ALA A 606 22.45 9.78 -27.37
N ASP A 607 21.97 8.57 -27.08
CA ASP A 607 22.33 7.39 -27.87
C ASP A 607 21.67 7.33 -29.25
N ASP A 608 20.40 7.75 -29.34
CA ASP A 608 19.57 7.60 -30.53
C ASP A 608 18.75 8.84 -30.89
N SER A 609 18.88 9.92 -30.13
CA SER A 609 18.08 11.16 -30.27
C SER A 609 16.57 10.95 -30.12
N SER A 610 16.13 9.82 -29.56
CA SER A 610 14.73 9.59 -29.23
C SER A 610 14.28 10.49 -28.07
N ARG A 611 12.96 10.64 -27.95
CA ARG A 611 12.29 11.44 -26.92
C ARG A 611 11.21 10.59 -26.28
N GLN A 612 10.89 10.86 -25.03
CA GLN A 612 9.83 10.20 -24.26
C GLN A 612 8.86 11.26 -23.73
N SER A 613 7.59 10.92 -23.55
CA SER A 613 6.56 11.80 -23.02
C SER A 613 5.49 10.97 -22.31
N GLY A 614 4.88 11.52 -21.26
CA GLY A 614 3.84 10.86 -20.48
C GLY A 614 4.42 9.96 -19.39
N VAL A 615 3.68 8.91 -19.05
CA VAL A 615 3.98 8.00 -17.94
C VAL A 615 4.36 6.63 -18.50
N ARG A 616 5.41 6.02 -17.96
CA ARG A 616 5.79 4.63 -18.25
C ARG A 616 5.92 3.85 -16.94
N ILE A 617 5.35 2.65 -16.94
CA ILE A 617 5.33 1.74 -15.80
C ILE A 617 6.25 0.57 -16.15
N PHE A 618 7.25 0.33 -15.32
CA PHE A 618 8.22 -0.74 -15.49
C PHE A 618 8.04 -1.79 -14.39
N GLY A 619 8.19 -3.06 -14.75
CA GLY A 619 8.21 -4.17 -13.79
C GLY A 619 9.09 -5.32 -14.27
N ASP A 620 9.24 -6.33 -13.42
CA ASP A 620 9.94 -7.57 -13.76
C ASP A 620 8.97 -8.63 -14.30
N THR A 621 9.12 -8.99 -15.57
CA THR A 621 8.28 -10.03 -16.22
C THR A 621 8.42 -11.43 -15.62
N ALA A 622 9.40 -11.64 -14.74
CA ALA A 622 9.61 -12.89 -14.05
C ALA A 622 9.19 -12.84 -12.56
N GLY A 623 8.52 -11.77 -12.12
CA GLY A 623 7.92 -11.67 -10.79
C GLY A 623 8.94 -11.71 -9.64
N ASN A 624 10.18 -11.27 -9.88
CA ASN A 624 11.23 -11.33 -8.86
C ASN A 624 11.35 -10.07 -8.01
N TRP A 625 10.60 -9.02 -8.33
CA TRP A 625 10.55 -7.83 -7.49
C TRP A 625 9.67 -8.10 -6.28
N VAL A 626 10.18 -7.85 -5.08
CA VAL A 626 9.43 -8.11 -3.84
C VAL A 626 8.16 -7.27 -3.76
N ARG A 627 7.25 -7.69 -2.87
CA ARG A 627 5.98 -6.99 -2.67
C ARG A 627 6.22 -5.60 -2.10
N THR A 628 5.39 -4.64 -2.52
CA THR A 628 5.37 -3.28 -1.97
C THR A 628 3.94 -2.80 -1.82
N ARG A 629 3.78 -1.66 -1.15
CA ARG A 629 2.48 -1.03 -0.95
C ARG A 629 1.98 -0.42 -2.25
N ARG A 630 0.65 -0.36 -2.36
CA ARG A 630 -0.11 0.25 -3.45
C ARG A 630 -0.34 1.75 -3.25
N VAL A 631 0.55 2.42 -2.51
CA VAL A 631 0.41 3.82 -2.14
C VAL A 631 1.75 4.56 -2.18
N TRP A 632 1.70 5.77 -2.74
CA TRP A 632 2.72 6.81 -2.65
C TRP A 632 1.98 8.14 -2.70
N ASN A 633 1.57 8.65 -1.55
CA ASN A 633 0.50 9.64 -1.51
C ASN A 633 0.98 11.09 -1.68
N GLU A 634 2.26 11.39 -1.47
CA GLU A 634 2.79 12.76 -1.59
C GLU A 634 4.29 12.79 -1.95
N HIS A 635 4.84 13.98 -2.22
CA HIS A 635 6.26 14.13 -2.58
C HIS A 635 7.19 13.74 -1.43
N ALA A 636 6.88 14.18 -0.20
CA ALA A 636 7.64 13.88 1.02
C ALA A 636 7.26 12.52 1.63
N TYR A 637 6.99 11.52 0.79
CA TYR A 637 6.53 10.20 1.19
C TYR A 637 7.50 9.51 2.16
N HIS A 638 6.91 8.96 3.21
CA HIS A 638 7.58 8.10 4.17
C HIS A 638 6.53 7.14 4.75
N VAL A 639 6.83 5.84 4.79
CA VAL A 639 5.84 4.77 4.97
C VAL A 639 4.74 5.02 6.02
N THR A 640 5.06 5.63 7.16
CA THR A 640 4.12 5.83 8.26
C THR A 640 3.09 6.94 8.05
N ASN A 641 3.25 7.83 7.07
CA ASN A 641 2.37 9.01 6.90
C ASN A 641 0.99 8.69 6.32
N VAL A 642 0.82 7.50 5.72
CA VAL A 642 -0.40 7.10 5.04
C VAL A 642 -0.61 5.59 5.17
N GLY A 643 -1.86 5.16 5.28
CA GLY A 643 -2.34 3.78 5.20
C GLY A 643 -2.30 3.24 3.76
N GLU A 644 -2.40 1.92 3.58
CA GLU A 644 -2.39 1.34 2.22
C GLU A 644 -3.64 1.69 1.42
N ASP A 645 -4.75 1.88 2.12
CA ASP A 645 -6.05 2.37 1.64
C ASP A 645 -6.11 3.90 1.45
N GLY A 646 -5.04 4.64 1.75
CA GLY A 646 -5.01 6.10 1.71
C GLY A 646 -5.47 6.81 3.00
N ALA A 647 -5.83 6.05 4.05
CA ALA A 647 -6.18 6.64 5.34
C ALA A 647 -4.98 7.36 5.97
N ILE A 648 -5.22 8.54 6.56
CA ILE A 648 -4.19 9.29 7.28
C ILE A 648 -4.21 8.86 8.75
N PRO A 649 -3.09 8.40 9.34
CA PRO A 649 -3.07 7.96 10.73
C PRO A 649 -3.40 9.11 11.68
N SER A 650 -4.34 8.86 12.61
CA SER A 650 -4.65 9.83 13.67
C SER A 650 -3.55 9.95 14.72
N VAL A 651 -2.70 8.93 14.81
CA VAL A 651 -1.42 8.98 15.54
C VAL A 651 -0.38 8.33 14.65
N GLU A 652 0.49 9.14 14.06
CA GLU A 652 1.55 8.63 13.21
C GLU A 652 2.64 7.96 14.06
N ALA A 653 3.02 6.74 13.71
CA ALA A 653 4.22 6.15 14.27
C ALA A 653 5.45 6.86 13.68
N ALA A 654 6.43 7.23 14.50
CA ALA A 654 7.66 7.83 13.98
C ALA A 654 8.39 6.85 13.04
N ASN A 655 8.48 7.18 11.74
CA ASN A 655 9.16 6.33 10.74
C ASN A 655 10.58 5.95 11.20
N TYR A 656 11.33 6.94 11.67
CA TYR A 656 12.74 6.82 12.03
C TYR A 656 13.03 5.86 13.21
N THR A 657 12.02 5.48 14.00
CA THR A 657 12.15 4.46 15.06
C THR A 657 11.32 3.20 14.83
N SER A 658 10.50 3.18 13.77
CA SER A 658 9.62 2.06 13.49
C SER A 658 10.42 0.85 12.98
N THR A 659 10.06 -0.34 13.46
CA THR A 659 10.84 -1.56 13.17
C THR A 659 10.87 -1.85 11.67
N GLY A 660 12.08 -2.00 11.12
CA GLY A 660 12.28 -2.26 9.69
C GLY A 660 12.12 -1.03 8.79
N LEU A 661 11.90 0.16 9.36
CA LEU A 661 11.86 1.45 8.67
C LEU A 661 13.13 2.25 8.98
N ASN A 662 13.03 3.57 9.23
CA ASN A 662 14.13 4.54 9.20
C ASN A 662 14.61 4.87 7.79
N ASN A 663 13.64 5.26 6.97
CA ASN A 663 13.84 5.59 5.56
C ASN A 663 13.01 6.80 5.13
N PHE A 664 13.34 7.35 3.96
CA PHE A 664 12.66 8.51 3.41
C PHE A 664 12.63 8.42 1.88
N ARG A 665 11.44 8.60 1.27
CA ARG A 665 11.19 8.33 -0.16
C ARG A 665 11.60 6.89 -0.56
N GLN A 666 11.34 5.96 0.35
CA GLN A 666 11.45 4.52 0.14
C GLN A 666 10.07 3.92 0.34
N ASN A 667 9.57 3.18 -0.65
CA ASN A 667 8.42 2.32 -0.43
C ASN A 667 8.89 0.97 0.14
N LYS A 668 8.05 0.34 0.94
CA LYS A 668 8.32 -0.95 1.60
C LYS A 668 6.99 -1.51 2.10
N GLN A 669 6.84 -2.84 2.11
CA GLN A 669 5.74 -3.56 2.75
C GLN A 669 6.20 -4.17 4.08
N PRO A 670 6.20 -3.45 5.22
CA PRO A 670 6.90 -3.90 6.43
C PRO A 670 6.35 -5.26 6.91
N GLY A 671 7.22 -6.27 6.93
CA GLY A 671 6.88 -7.62 7.41
C GLY A 671 6.16 -8.51 6.40
N SER A 672 5.81 -8.01 5.21
CA SER A 672 5.11 -8.77 4.16
C SER A 672 5.78 -8.70 2.79
N GLU A 673 7.02 -8.19 2.71
CA GLU A 673 7.85 -8.13 1.49
C GLU A 673 7.92 -9.47 0.73
N PHE A 674 7.98 -10.57 1.50
CA PHE A 674 8.10 -11.94 0.98
C PHE A 674 6.83 -12.76 1.11
N ALA A 675 5.71 -12.17 1.56
CA ALA A 675 4.47 -12.90 1.74
C ALA A 675 4.07 -13.58 0.42
N ALA A 676 3.64 -14.83 0.49
CA ALA A 676 3.29 -15.67 -0.65
C ALA A 676 1.90 -16.30 -0.48
N PRO A 677 1.20 -16.66 -1.58
CA PRO A 677 0.00 -17.47 -1.49
C PRO A 677 0.33 -18.93 -1.12
N ASP A 678 -0.69 -19.67 -0.67
CA ASP A 678 -0.61 -21.09 -0.37
C ASP A 678 -2.00 -21.71 -0.57
N ALA A 679 -2.22 -22.30 -1.74
CA ALA A 679 -3.48 -22.88 -2.13
C ALA A 679 -3.59 -24.31 -1.61
N ILE A 680 -4.69 -24.58 -0.92
CA ILE A 680 -5.12 -25.94 -0.61
C ILE A 680 -6.45 -26.22 -1.28
N VAL A 681 -6.75 -27.51 -1.44
CA VAL A 681 -8.01 -27.95 -2.03
C VAL A 681 -8.65 -29.08 -1.26
N SER A 682 -9.96 -29.00 -1.07
CA SER A 682 -10.80 -30.10 -0.61
C SER A 682 -11.83 -30.47 -1.68
N LEU A 683 -12.22 -31.75 -1.73
CA LEU A 683 -13.16 -32.25 -2.74
C LEU A 683 -14.42 -32.83 -2.07
N SER A 684 -15.59 -32.56 -2.67
CA SER A 684 -16.85 -33.18 -2.27
C SER A 684 -17.77 -33.44 -3.48
N PRO A 685 -18.59 -34.50 -3.48
CA PRO A 685 -19.61 -34.69 -4.51
C PRO A 685 -20.82 -33.78 -4.28
N GLN A 686 -21.34 -33.17 -5.35
CA GLN A 686 -22.62 -32.49 -5.33
C GLN A 686 -23.74 -33.45 -5.77
N CYS A 687 -24.52 -33.92 -4.80
CA CYS A 687 -25.60 -34.88 -5.04
C CYS A 687 -26.97 -34.23 -5.31
N ALA A 688 -27.17 -32.98 -4.90
CA ALA A 688 -28.38 -32.20 -5.17
C ALA A 688 -28.27 -31.43 -6.51
N GLY A 689 -29.30 -31.48 -7.37
CA GLY A 689 -29.31 -30.74 -8.65
C GLY A 689 -28.62 -31.45 -9.82
N ALA A 690 -27.71 -30.81 -10.55
CA ALA A 690 -26.85 -31.52 -11.51
C ALA A 690 -25.73 -32.21 -10.72
N TYR A 691 -25.45 -33.49 -11.03
CA TYR A 691 -24.32 -34.18 -10.41
C TYR A 691 -23.01 -33.56 -10.88
N GLY A 692 -22.04 -33.48 -9.98
CA GLY A 692 -20.69 -33.04 -10.27
C GLY A 692 -19.81 -33.10 -9.04
N LEU A 693 -18.55 -32.71 -9.20
CA LEU A 693 -17.59 -32.59 -8.12
C LEU A 693 -17.36 -31.11 -7.80
N VAL A 694 -17.26 -30.78 -6.52
CA VAL A 694 -16.98 -29.43 -6.03
C VAL A 694 -15.62 -29.46 -5.35
N ALA A 695 -14.65 -28.79 -5.94
CA ALA A 695 -13.38 -28.49 -5.31
C ALA A 695 -13.52 -27.15 -4.56
N THR A 696 -13.24 -27.12 -3.26
CA THR A 696 -13.11 -25.87 -2.50
C THR A 696 -11.64 -25.54 -2.42
N VAL A 697 -11.23 -24.51 -3.15
CA VAL A 697 -9.89 -23.92 -3.10
C VAL A 697 -9.86 -22.90 -1.99
N THR A 698 -8.86 -22.95 -1.12
CA THR A 698 -8.64 -21.99 -0.03
C THR A 698 -7.22 -21.50 -0.08
N ASN A 699 -7.00 -20.18 0.02
CA ASN A 699 -5.67 -19.62 0.21
C ASN A 699 -5.36 -19.55 1.71
N ILE A 700 -4.41 -20.34 2.19
CA ILE A 700 -3.92 -20.31 3.58
C ILE A 700 -2.58 -19.56 3.71
N GLY A 701 -2.15 -18.87 2.66
CA GLY A 701 -0.94 -18.05 2.60
C GLY A 701 -1.16 -16.63 3.09
N GLU A 702 -0.12 -15.81 2.97
CA GLU A 702 -0.07 -14.43 3.46
C GLU A 702 -0.18 -13.39 2.33
N ALA A 703 -0.06 -13.79 1.07
CA ALA A 703 -0.36 -12.96 -0.10
C ALA A 703 -1.60 -13.45 -0.85
N ALA A 704 -2.18 -12.59 -1.70
CA ALA A 704 -3.30 -12.95 -2.55
C ALA A 704 -2.91 -14.06 -3.53
N LEU A 705 -3.81 -15.02 -3.72
CA LEU A 705 -3.76 -15.98 -4.80
C LEU A 705 -4.57 -15.40 -5.97
N PRO A 706 -4.02 -15.27 -7.19
CA PRO A 706 -4.73 -14.61 -8.28
C PRO A 706 -5.96 -15.40 -8.78
N ALA A 707 -6.78 -14.75 -9.60
CA ALA A 707 -7.85 -15.43 -10.34
C ALA A 707 -7.28 -16.38 -11.40
N GLY A 708 -8.10 -17.33 -11.87
CA GLY A 708 -7.73 -18.22 -12.97
C GLY A 708 -6.83 -19.40 -12.57
N VAL A 709 -6.61 -19.66 -11.28
CA VAL A 709 -5.80 -20.78 -10.81
C VAL A 709 -6.49 -22.09 -11.17
N VAL A 710 -5.78 -22.94 -11.91
CA VAL A 710 -6.32 -24.17 -12.50
C VAL A 710 -6.55 -25.23 -11.42
N VAL A 711 -7.74 -25.86 -11.47
CA VAL A 711 -8.11 -26.99 -10.62
C VAL A 711 -8.36 -28.22 -11.48
N GLY A 712 -7.54 -29.25 -11.31
CA GLY A 712 -7.72 -30.55 -11.96
C GLY A 712 -8.55 -31.51 -11.11
N PHE A 713 -9.44 -32.28 -11.73
CA PHE A 713 -10.26 -33.30 -11.09
C PHE A 713 -9.88 -34.68 -11.61
N TYR A 714 -9.70 -35.65 -10.72
CA TYR A 714 -9.15 -36.96 -11.05
C TYR A 714 -9.94 -38.09 -10.40
N GLU A 715 -10.14 -39.19 -11.11
CA GLU A 715 -10.47 -40.50 -10.55
C GLU A 715 -9.18 -41.24 -10.20
N TYR A 716 -9.13 -41.81 -8.99
CA TYR A 716 -7.96 -42.49 -8.48
C TYR A 716 -7.57 -43.70 -9.38
N PRO A 717 -6.27 -43.91 -9.68
CA PRO A 717 -5.12 -43.18 -9.13
C PRO A 717 -4.72 -41.90 -9.89
N SER A 718 -5.14 -41.71 -11.14
CA SER A 718 -4.63 -40.59 -11.95
C SER A 718 -5.44 -40.26 -13.21
N THR A 719 -6.68 -40.74 -13.34
CA THR A 719 -7.49 -40.51 -14.55
C THR A 719 -8.14 -39.15 -14.48
N GLN A 720 -7.76 -38.21 -15.34
CA GLN A 720 -8.35 -36.87 -15.35
C GLN A 720 -9.82 -36.90 -15.81
N LEU A 721 -10.70 -36.34 -15.00
CA LEU A 721 -12.14 -36.20 -15.25
C LEU A 721 -12.47 -34.87 -15.92
N GLY A 722 -11.71 -33.82 -15.61
CA GLY A 722 -11.87 -32.48 -16.17
C GLY A 722 -11.04 -31.45 -15.41
N THR A 723 -11.20 -30.19 -15.80
CA THR A 723 -10.53 -29.03 -15.18
C THR A 723 -11.53 -27.90 -14.96
N GLY A 724 -11.29 -27.10 -13.93
CA GLY A 724 -11.89 -25.78 -13.72
C GLY A 724 -10.81 -24.76 -13.36
N ALA A 725 -11.23 -23.56 -12.99
CA ALA A 725 -10.33 -22.54 -12.48
C ALA A 725 -11.05 -21.66 -11.45
N THR A 726 -10.30 -21.01 -10.55
CA THR A 726 -10.84 -19.92 -9.73
C THR A 726 -11.29 -18.76 -10.63
N SER A 727 -12.36 -18.07 -10.26
CA SER A 727 -12.92 -16.96 -11.02
C SER A 727 -12.53 -15.59 -10.47
N LYS A 728 -11.98 -15.54 -9.26
CA LYS A 728 -11.55 -14.31 -8.59
C LYS A 728 -10.25 -14.52 -7.81
N PRO A 729 -9.54 -13.43 -7.44
CA PRO A 729 -8.47 -13.51 -6.46
C PRO A 729 -8.99 -14.04 -5.12
N LEU A 730 -8.16 -14.81 -4.42
CA LEU A 730 -8.41 -15.28 -3.05
C LEU A 730 -7.38 -14.64 -2.12
N TYR A 731 -7.82 -13.70 -1.30
CA TYR A 731 -7.02 -13.17 -0.21
C TYR A 731 -6.80 -14.23 0.89
N SER A 732 -5.94 -13.93 1.84
CA SER A 732 -5.64 -14.85 2.95
C SER A 732 -6.92 -15.33 3.63
N LEU A 733 -7.05 -16.65 3.77
CA LEU A 733 -8.18 -17.41 4.31
C LEU A 733 -9.47 -17.41 3.47
N GLU A 734 -9.49 -16.72 2.33
CA GLU A 734 -10.64 -16.79 1.43
C GLU A 734 -10.67 -18.10 0.64
N SER A 735 -11.89 -18.51 0.26
CA SER A 735 -12.14 -19.73 -0.47
C SER A 735 -13.09 -19.55 -1.65
N GLU A 736 -12.92 -20.36 -2.69
CA GLU A 736 -13.84 -20.48 -3.82
C GLU A 736 -14.19 -21.93 -4.13
N LYS A 737 -15.45 -22.17 -4.49
CA LYS A 737 -15.94 -23.47 -4.94
C LYS A 737 -15.90 -23.56 -6.46
N VAL A 738 -15.03 -24.40 -6.99
CA VAL A 738 -14.92 -24.74 -8.42
C VAL A 738 -15.74 -26.00 -8.69
N PHE A 739 -16.75 -25.91 -9.57
CA PHE A 739 -17.66 -27.00 -9.88
C PHE A 739 -17.35 -27.67 -11.23
N LEU A 740 -17.13 -28.98 -11.21
CA LEU A 740 -17.03 -29.82 -12.41
C LEU A 740 -18.34 -30.61 -12.61
N PRO A 741 -19.17 -30.27 -13.61
CA PRO A 741 -20.37 -31.05 -13.92
C PRO A 741 -19.99 -32.40 -14.54
N LEU A 742 -20.62 -33.48 -14.06
CA LEU A 742 -20.40 -34.85 -14.55
C LEU A 742 -21.74 -35.54 -14.84
N ALA A 743 -21.77 -36.42 -15.84
CA ALA A 743 -22.98 -37.16 -16.21
C ALA A 743 -23.41 -38.17 -15.13
N SER A 744 -22.45 -38.74 -14.41
CA SER A 744 -22.65 -39.71 -13.34
C SER A 744 -21.46 -39.74 -12.39
N ALA A 745 -21.64 -40.32 -11.22
CA ALA A 745 -20.54 -40.53 -10.28
C ALA A 745 -19.44 -41.43 -10.86
N PRO A 746 -18.15 -41.07 -10.66
CA PRO A 746 -17.03 -41.98 -10.85
C PRO A 746 -17.23 -43.28 -10.07
N THR A 747 -16.68 -44.37 -10.58
CA THR A 747 -16.86 -45.70 -10.00
C THR A 747 -15.95 -45.96 -8.79
N GLY A 748 -14.95 -45.11 -8.58
CA GLY A 748 -14.04 -45.16 -7.43
C GLY A 748 -13.97 -43.85 -6.65
N THR A 749 -12.87 -43.68 -5.92
CA THR A 749 -12.58 -42.43 -5.22
C THR A 749 -12.08 -41.36 -6.20
N ALA A 750 -12.43 -40.10 -5.96
CA ALA A 750 -11.94 -38.96 -6.71
C ALA A 750 -11.09 -38.03 -5.83
N PHE A 751 -10.18 -37.28 -6.43
CA PHE A 751 -9.40 -36.23 -5.78
C PHE A 751 -9.28 -35.01 -6.70
N ALA A 752 -8.96 -33.86 -6.12
CA ALA A 752 -8.70 -32.63 -6.86
C ALA A 752 -7.27 -32.14 -6.59
N ARG A 753 -6.71 -31.41 -7.55
CA ARG A 753 -5.44 -30.70 -7.41
C ARG A 753 -5.63 -29.23 -7.78
N VAL A 754 -5.26 -28.32 -6.90
CA VAL A 754 -5.18 -26.87 -7.18
C VAL A 754 -3.78 -26.53 -7.69
N ASP A 755 -3.66 -25.44 -8.45
CA ASP A 755 -2.48 -25.15 -9.24
C ASP A 755 -1.99 -26.39 -10.01
N ASP A 756 -2.93 -27.04 -10.72
CA ASP A 756 -2.62 -28.23 -11.49
C ASP A 756 -1.98 -27.87 -12.83
N THR A 757 -0.83 -27.21 -12.73
CA THR A 757 -0.03 -26.74 -13.86
C THR A 757 1.38 -27.32 -13.77
N THR A 758 2.07 -27.40 -14.91
CA THR A 758 3.48 -27.82 -14.97
C THR A 758 4.41 -26.68 -15.34
N THR A 759 3.83 -25.52 -15.64
CA THR A 759 4.54 -24.30 -16.01
C THR A 759 4.55 -23.41 -14.77
N PRO A 760 5.72 -23.02 -14.26
CA PRO A 760 5.80 -22.04 -13.18
C PRO A 760 5.05 -20.76 -13.54
N HIS A 761 4.35 -20.18 -12.59
CA HIS A 761 3.71 -18.89 -12.78
C HIS A 761 4.77 -17.79 -12.82
N PRO A 762 4.72 -16.87 -13.78
CA PRO A 762 5.67 -15.75 -13.85
C PRO A 762 5.38 -14.65 -12.82
N GLU A 763 4.15 -14.56 -12.32
CA GLU A 763 3.64 -13.44 -11.52
C GLU A 763 3.35 -13.80 -10.06
N TRP A 764 3.54 -15.05 -9.66
CA TRP A 764 3.34 -15.46 -8.27
C TRP A 764 4.02 -16.80 -8.01
N THR A 765 4.27 -17.11 -6.75
CA THR A 765 4.81 -18.43 -6.37
C THR A 765 4.28 -18.82 -5.01
N GLU A 766 3.74 -20.03 -4.90
CA GLU A 766 3.31 -20.56 -3.60
C GLU A 766 4.51 -20.84 -2.70
N CYS A 767 4.37 -20.58 -1.40
CA CYS A 767 5.39 -21.01 -0.45
C CYS A 767 5.43 -22.54 -0.28
N ARG A 768 4.31 -23.22 -0.58
CA ARG A 768 4.15 -24.67 -0.49
C ARG A 768 3.29 -25.16 -1.64
N THR A 769 3.73 -26.25 -2.26
CA THR A 769 3.01 -26.92 -3.36
C THR A 769 2.77 -28.40 -3.06
N ASP A 770 3.30 -28.89 -1.93
CA ASP A 770 3.15 -30.28 -1.48
C ASP A 770 1.78 -30.56 -0.86
N ASN A 771 0.96 -29.53 -0.68
CA ASN A 771 -0.39 -29.54 -0.12
C ASN A 771 -1.49 -29.17 -1.14
N ASN A 772 -1.16 -29.14 -2.42
CA ASN A 772 -2.07 -28.78 -3.51
C ASN A 772 -3.04 -29.91 -3.89
N GLU A 773 -2.91 -31.11 -3.32
CA GLU A 773 -3.74 -32.27 -3.63
C GLU A 773 -4.69 -32.58 -2.47
N SER A 774 -5.99 -32.71 -2.77
CA SER A 774 -6.99 -33.10 -1.78
C SER A 774 -6.81 -34.57 -1.38
N LYS A 775 -7.31 -34.94 -0.19
CA LYS A 775 -7.61 -36.37 0.09
C LYS A 775 -8.55 -36.94 -0.97
N ALA A 776 -8.37 -38.22 -1.28
CA ALA A 776 -9.31 -38.96 -2.12
C ALA A 776 -10.62 -39.18 -1.36
N VAL A 777 -11.75 -38.83 -1.97
CA VAL A 777 -13.09 -38.97 -1.40
C VAL A 777 -13.91 -39.97 -2.22
N ASP A 778 -14.87 -40.64 -1.59
CA ASP A 778 -15.87 -41.42 -2.32
C ASP A 778 -16.75 -40.45 -3.13
N ALA A 779 -16.75 -40.60 -4.45
CA ALA A 779 -17.49 -39.72 -5.35
C ALA A 779 -18.96 -40.13 -5.50
N SER A 780 -19.36 -41.25 -4.90
CA SER A 780 -20.73 -41.76 -4.97
C SER A 780 -21.69 -40.98 -4.05
N CYS A 781 -22.97 -40.95 -4.43
CA CYS A 781 -24.03 -40.43 -3.60
C CYS A 781 -24.71 -41.60 -2.89
N SER A 782 -24.68 -41.62 -1.55
CA SER A 782 -25.21 -42.70 -0.71
C SER A 782 -26.75 -42.84 -0.75
N VAL A 783 -27.45 -41.88 -1.37
CA VAL A 783 -28.89 -41.97 -1.63
C VAL A 783 -29.11 -41.94 -3.15
N PRO A 784 -29.52 -43.05 -3.79
CA PRO A 784 -29.97 -42.99 -5.18
C PRO A 784 -31.23 -42.13 -5.24
N ARG A 785 -31.29 -41.26 -6.25
CA ARG A 785 -32.48 -40.45 -6.55
C ARG A 785 -33.71 -41.29 -6.80
#